data_AF-A0A167GYV5-F1
#
_entry.id   AF-A0A167GYV5-F1
#
_cell.length_a   1.000
_cell.length_b   1.000
_cell.length_c   1.000
_cell.angle_alpha   90.00
_cell.angle_beta   90.00
_cell.angle_gamma   90.00
#
_symmetry.space_group_name_H-M   'P 1'
#
loop_
_entity.id
_entity.type
_entity.pdbx_description
1 polymer ?
#
loop_
_entity_poly.entity_id
_entity_poly.type
_entity_poly.pdbx_seq_one_letter_code
_entity_poly.pdbx_strand_id
1 'polypeptide(L)'
;MCGIFTYCNFLVEKDRKAICDILVNALQRLEYRGYDSAGIGIDGDHEGEILLFKQVGKVAALRKLIDSSDVDMNKSFFAQCSIAHTRWATHGQPSPVNCHPLRSDKNNEFIVVHNGIVTNSGELRQVLQKRGYVFESETDTEAVAVLCKYVWDSQPSQRLTFTTLVKAVIKELEGSFAFVFKSVHFPNEVVTARRGSPLLIGVKTDKKLKVDFVDVELTQEQEIKFGGTSSGPVSSAASGMLAPPTLSQSKIERQQSRAFLSDDGMPQPIEFFIASDASAVIEHTKRVLYLEDDDIAHIAEGELHIHRLRRDDNISAVRAIETLEIELAEIMKGKFDHFMQKEIYEQPESVVNTMRGRVNFDTRKITLGGLRSYLNVIRRCRRIVFSACGTSYHSCLATRAIFEELTEIPVSVELASDFLDRKTPIFRDDVCVFVSQSGETADTILAMRYCLERGALCVGVVNTVGSTISRESHCGIHINAGPEIGVASTKAYTSQYIALIMMAIQLSEDRISLTERRNQIIDALHELPGQIQKVLATDHLLQQFAKNTLANSRSLLIMGRGFQYATCLEGALKIKEISYMHSEGILAGELKHGPLALIDENMPVIIIMTRDSLYPKVQSALSQVTARKGQPIIICNDDDEYIESNMKTIRVPRTIDCLQGILNIIPLQLLSYHLAILNGFDVDFPRNLAKSVTVE
;
A
#
# COMPACT_ATOMS: atom_id res chain seq x y z
N MET A 1 -1.49 -2.95 -5.86
CA MET A 1 -1.95 -4.12 -5.08
C MET A 1 -3.40 -4.36 -5.45
N CYS A 2 -3.90 -5.57 -5.59
CA CYS A 2 -5.34 -5.80 -5.78
C CYS A 2 -6.17 -5.50 -4.51
N GLY A 3 -7.50 -5.52 -4.60
CA GLY A 3 -8.41 -5.35 -3.46
C GLY A 3 -9.23 -6.60 -3.19
N ILE A 4 -9.24 -7.11 -1.96
CA ILE A 4 -10.14 -8.16 -1.49
C ILE A 4 -11.18 -7.54 -0.56
N PHE A 5 -12.44 -7.94 -0.74
CA PHE A 5 -13.49 -7.69 0.23
C PHE A 5 -14.42 -8.90 0.36
N THR A 6 -14.95 -9.16 1.54
CA THR A 6 -15.89 -10.24 1.81
C THR A 6 -16.86 -9.79 2.89
N TYR A 7 -18.14 -10.09 2.68
CA TYR A 7 -19.20 -9.82 3.63
C TYR A 7 -19.84 -11.12 4.07
N CYS A 8 -19.88 -11.33 5.39
CA CYS A 8 -20.56 -12.47 6.00
C CYS A 8 -21.60 -11.94 6.99
N ASN A 9 -22.88 -12.20 6.73
CA ASN A 9 -23.96 -11.94 7.68
C ASN A 9 -24.38 -13.25 8.35
N PHE A 10 -24.63 -13.20 9.66
CA PHE A 10 -25.15 -14.34 10.42
C PHE A 10 -26.24 -13.86 11.38
N LEU A 11 -27.44 -14.45 11.25
CA LEU A 11 -28.67 -14.04 11.95
C LEU A 11 -29.03 -12.56 11.73
N VAL A 12 -28.62 -12.00 10.58
CA VAL A 12 -28.94 -10.64 10.15
C VAL A 12 -29.55 -10.75 8.76
N GLU A 13 -30.86 -10.54 8.66
CA GLU A 13 -31.57 -10.63 7.38
C GLU A 13 -31.12 -9.52 6.43
N LYS A 14 -30.69 -9.93 5.24
CA LYS A 14 -30.31 -9.04 4.13
C LYS A 14 -30.87 -9.57 2.82
N ASP A 15 -31.41 -8.67 2.02
CA ASP A 15 -31.75 -9.00 0.64
C ASP A 15 -30.49 -9.05 -0.22
N ARG A 16 -30.57 -9.78 -1.33
CA ARG A 16 -29.47 -9.88 -2.30
C ARG A 16 -29.01 -8.51 -2.78
N LYS A 17 -29.95 -7.57 -2.97
CA LYS A 17 -29.63 -6.21 -3.36
C LYS A 17 -28.68 -5.52 -2.37
N ALA A 18 -28.99 -5.55 -1.07
CA ALA A 18 -28.12 -4.96 -0.06
C ALA A 18 -26.75 -5.64 -0.01
N ILE A 19 -26.70 -6.97 -0.18
CA ILE A 19 -25.44 -7.72 -0.24
C ILE A 19 -24.59 -7.24 -1.43
N CYS A 20 -25.16 -7.17 -2.63
CA CYS A 20 -24.49 -6.66 -3.82
C CYS A 20 -24.02 -5.21 -3.62
N ASP A 21 -24.85 -4.35 -3.04
CA ASP A 21 -24.50 -2.95 -2.77
C ASP A 21 -23.33 -2.83 -1.78
N ILE A 22 -23.33 -3.60 -0.69
CA ILE A 22 -22.23 -3.64 0.28
C ILE A 22 -20.92 -4.05 -0.41
N LEU A 23 -20.94 -5.13 -1.19
CA LEU A 23 -19.74 -5.60 -1.91
C LEU A 23 -19.23 -4.56 -2.91
N VAL A 24 -20.12 -4.00 -3.73
CA VAL A 24 -19.74 -3.03 -4.77
C VAL A 24 -19.23 -1.72 -4.16
N ASN A 25 -19.86 -1.23 -3.10
CA ASN A 25 -19.41 -0.01 -2.40
C ASN A 25 -18.04 -0.22 -1.76
N ALA A 26 -17.81 -1.37 -1.14
CA ALA A 26 -16.50 -1.73 -0.63
C ALA A 26 -15.44 -1.84 -1.73
N LEU A 27 -15.76 -2.43 -2.90
CA LEU A 27 -14.85 -2.44 -4.05
C LEU A 27 -14.53 -1.04 -4.56
N GLN A 28 -15.47 -0.09 -4.53
CA GLN A 28 -15.19 1.31 -4.86
C GLN A 28 -14.16 1.92 -3.89
N ARG A 29 -14.20 1.55 -2.60
CA ARG A 29 -13.17 1.97 -1.62
C ARG A 29 -11.80 1.35 -1.86
N LEU A 30 -11.73 0.26 -2.62
CA LEU A 30 -10.49 -0.46 -2.98
C LEU A 30 -10.04 -0.21 -4.42
N GLU A 31 -10.80 0.55 -5.21
CA GLU A 31 -10.55 0.75 -6.65
C GLU A 31 -9.20 1.44 -6.90
N TYR A 32 -8.76 2.31 -5.98
CA TYR A 32 -7.44 2.97 -6.05
C TYR A 32 -6.25 2.00 -5.98
N ARG A 33 -6.48 0.78 -5.46
CA ARG A 33 -5.47 -0.28 -5.39
C ARG A 33 -5.38 -1.03 -6.73
N GLY A 34 -6.49 -1.24 -7.42
CA GLY A 34 -6.53 -1.86 -8.76
C GLY A 34 -7.88 -1.68 -9.45
N TYR A 35 -7.87 -1.47 -10.77
CA TYR A 35 -9.05 -1.07 -11.54
C TYR A 35 -9.07 -1.60 -12.98
N ASP A 36 -8.21 -2.59 -13.31
CA ASP A 36 -8.24 -3.23 -14.64
C ASP A 36 -9.48 -4.10 -14.81
N SER A 37 -9.97 -4.68 -13.70
CA SER A 37 -11.18 -5.49 -13.68
C SER A 37 -11.69 -5.70 -12.25
N ALA A 38 -12.96 -6.09 -12.11
CA ALA A 38 -13.59 -6.39 -10.82
C ALA A 38 -14.60 -7.54 -10.95
N GLY A 39 -14.91 -8.19 -9.82
CA GLY A 39 -15.97 -9.17 -9.76
C GLY A 39 -16.43 -9.53 -8.35
N ILE A 40 -17.60 -10.16 -8.27
CA ILE A 40 -18.23 -10.65 -7.04
C ILE A 40 -18.73 -12.09 -7.20
N GLY A 41 -18.76 -12.83 -6.10
CA GLY A 41 -19.34 -14.16 -5.98
C GLY A 41 -20.35 -14.23 -4.83
N ILE A 42 -21.60 -14.51 -5.17
CA ILE A 42 -22.76 -14.52 -4.26
C ILE A 42 -23.55 -15.83 -4.38
N ASP A 43 -24.45 -16.10 -3.44
CA ASP A 43 -25.34 -17.26 -3.52
C ASP A 43 -26.47 -17.06 -4.54
N GLY A 44 -26.73 -18.12 -5.29
CA GLY A 44 -27.71 -18.18 -6.37
C GLY A 44 -29.15 -18.36 -5.92
N ASP A 45 -30.02 -18.57 -6.89
CA ASP A 45 -31.46 -18.71 -6.67
C ASP A 45 -31.79 -20.08 -6.09
N HIS A 46 -30.98 -21.07 -6.40
CA HIS A 46 -31.14 -22.43 -5.89
C HIS A 46 -30.13 -22.73 -4.79
N GLU A 47 -30.46 -23.68 -3.92
CA GLU A 47 -29.55 -24.13 -2.87
C GLU A 47 -28.32 -24.80 -3.49
N GLY A 48 -27.13 -24.44 -3.02
CA GLY A 48 -25.86 -24.94 -3.58
C GLY A 48 -25.45 -24.29 -4.92
N GLU A 49 -26.11 -23.21 -5.33
CA GLU A 49 -25.74 -22.44 -6.52
C GLU A 49 -24.91 -21.20 -6.15
N ILE A 50 -23.84 -20.93 -6.90
CA ILE A 50 -23.02 -19.71 -6.78
C ILE A 50 -23.06 -18.93 -8.08
N LEU A 51 -23.40 -17.64 -7.99
CA LEU A 51 -23.39 -16.70 -9.11
C LEU A 51 -22.13 -15.86 -9.09
N LEU A 52 -21.50 -15.70 -10.27
CA LEU A 52 -20.31 -14.88 -10.46
C LEU A 52 -20.62 -13.73 -11.42
N PHE A 53 -20.41 -12.50 -10.97
CA PHE A 53 -20.45 -11.31 -11.83
C PHE A 53 -19.02 -10.81 -12.00
N LYS A 54 -18.54 -10.76 -13.25
CA LYS A 54 -17.15 -10.41 -13.57
C LYS A 54 -17.10 -9.46 -14.75
N GLN A 55 -16.42 -8.33 -14.58
CA GLN A 55 -16.38 -7.28 -15.59
C GLN A 55 -14.98 -6.69 -15.73
N VAL A 56 -14.55 -6.44 -16.97
CA VAL A 56 -13.32 -5.70 -17.25
C VAL A 56 -13.57 -4.20 -17.13
N GLY A 57 -12.60 -3.49 -16.56
CA GLY A 57 -12.65 -2.07 -16.26
C GLY A 57 -13.01 -1.75 -14.81
N LYS A 58 -13.39 -0.49 -14.60
CA LYS A 58 -13.74 0.08 -13.29
C LYS A 58 -14.96 -0.59 -12.65
N VAL A 59 -15.08 -0.47 -11.33
CA VAL A 59 -16.18 -1.03 -10.51
C VAL A 59 -17.55 -0.50 -10.95
N ALA A 60 -17.61 0.71 -11.52
CA ALA A 60 -18.84 1.26 -12.11
C ALA A 60 -19.40 0.40 -13.27
N ALA A 61 -18.55 -0.28 -14.04
CA ALA A 61 -18.98 -1.21 -15.09
C ALA A 61 -19.56 -2.49 -14.49
N LEU A 62 -18.97 -3.00 -13.40
CA LEU A 62 -19.50 -4.14 -12.65
C LEU A 62 -20.89 -3.84 -12.05
N ARG A 63 -21.09 -2.64 -11.50
CA ARG A 63 -22.40 -2.20 -11.00
C ARG A 63 -23.46 -2.25 -12.10
N LYS A 64 -23.16 -1.71 -13.29
CA LYS A 64 -24.08 -1.77 -14.44
C LYS A 64 -24.41 -3.21 -14.86
N LEU A 65 -23.43 -4.11 -14.82
CA LEU A 65 -23.64 -5.53 -15.14
C LEU A 65 -24.65 -6.17 -14.16
N ILE A 66 -24.47 -5.92 -12.85
CA ILE A 66 -25.37 -6.42 -11.79
C ILE A 66 -26.77 -5.84 -11.98
N ASP A 67 -26.89 -4.54 -12.20
CA ASP A 67 -28.18 -3.85 -12.39
C ASP A 67 -28.94 -4.35 -13.65
N SER A 68 -28.21 -4.81 -14.67
CA SER A 68 -28.77 -5.35 -15.92
C SER A 68 -29.09 -6.86 -15.87
N SER A 69 -28.78 -7.55 -14.78
CA SER A 69 -28.93 -9.00 -14.68
C SER A 69 -30.37 -9.43 -14.34
N ASP A 70 -30.82 -10.55 -14.90
CA ASP A 70 -32.17 -11.10 -14.69
C ASP A 70 -32.31 -11.89 -13.36
N VAL A 71 -31.49 -11.59 -12.34
CA VAL A 71 -31.43 -12.31 -11.07
C VAL A 71 -32.39 -11.71 -10.04
N ASP A 72 -33.04 -12.54 -9.21
CA ASP A 72 -33.99 -12.06 -8.20
C ASP A 72 -33.29 -11.27 -7.08
N MET A 73 -33.34 -9.95 -7.15
CA MET A 73 -32.67 -9.09 -6.16
C MET A 73 -33.38 -9.03 -4.80
N ASN A 74 -34.62 -9.53 -4.69
CA ASN A 74 -35.43 -9.47 -3.47
C ASN A 74 -35.28 -10.69 -2.56
N LYS A 75 -34.52 -11.72 -2.98
CA LYS A 75 -34.28 -12.91 -2.16
C LYS A 75 -33.52 -12.53 -0.88
N SER A 76 -34.10 -12.85 0.27
CA SER A 76 -33.52 -12.62 1.61
C SER A 76 -32.67 -13.78 2.09
N PHE A 77 -31.59 -13.45 2.79
CA PHE A 77 -30.67 -14.40 3.41
C PHE A 77 -30.46 -14.02 4.89
N PHE A 78 -30.68 -14.98 5.79
CA PHE A 78 -30.39 -14.83 7.23
C PHE A 78 -28.94 -15.11 7.57
N ALA A 79 -28.30 -15.97 6.80
CA ALA A 79 -26.87 -16.24 6.84
C ALA A 79 -26.39 -16.40 5.40
N GLN A 80 -25.28 -15.74 5.07
CA GLN A 80 -24.60 -15.86 3.78
C GLN A 80 -23.17 -15.33 3.91
N CYS A 81 -22.26 -15.91 3.11
CA CYS A 81 -20.91 -15.39 2.89
C CYS A 81 -20.76 -15.01 1.42
N SER A 82 -20.23 -13.83 1.12
CA SER A 82 -20.02 -13.37 -0.27
C SER A 82 -18.66 -12.71 -0.44
N ILE A 83 -18.00 -12.98 -1.56
CA ILE A 83 -16.62 -12.52 -1.82
C ILE A 83 -16.58 -11.57 -3.02
N ALA A 84 -15.65 -10.63 -2.99
CA ALA A 84 -15.50 -9.58 -3.98
C ALA A 84 -14.02 -9.25 -4.20
N HIS A 85 -13.68 -8.81 -5.42
CA HIS A 85 -12.30 -8.49 -5.78
C HIS A 85 -12.17 -7.38 -6.82
N THR A 86 -11.15 -6.54 -6.67
CA THR A 86 -10.62 -5.65 -7.72
C THR A 86 -9.20 -6.06 -8.08
N ARG A 87 -8.93 -6.15 -9.38
CA ARG A 87 -7.68 -6.72 -9.91
C ARG A 87 -6.85 -5.67 -10.64
N TRP A 88 -5.55 -5.68 -10.35
CA TRP A 88 -4.49 -5.11 -11.18
C TRP A 88 -3.71 -6.27 -11.79
N ALA A 89 -3.74 -6.40 -13.12
CA ALA A 89 -3.30 -7.61 -13.81
C ALA A 89 -1.77 -7.70 -13.88
N THR A 90 -1.16 -8.63 -13.14
CA THR A 90 0.27 -8.99 -13.28
C THR A 90 0.49 -10.13 -14.28
N HIS A 91 -0.41 -11.13 -14.28
CA HIS A 91 -0.38 -12.29 -15.18
C HIS A 91 -1.63 -12.37 -16.03
N GLY A 92 -1.49 -12.57 -17.34
CA GLY A 92 -2.61 -12.67 -18.27
C GLY A 92 -3.33 -11.34 -18.52
N GLN A 93 -3.85 -11.16 -19.73
CA GLN A 93 -4.55 -9.93 -20.11
C GLN A 93 -5.83 -9.71 -19.27
N PRO A 94 -6.21 -8.45 -18.97
CA PRO A 94 -7.51 -8.15 -18.37
C PRO A 94 -8.65 -8.70 -19.23
N SER A 95 -9.33 -9.74 -18.72
CA SER A 95 -10.44 -10.41 -19.39
C SER A 95 -11.43 -10.95 -18.36
N PRO A 96 -12.74 -11.11 -18.68
CA PRO A 96 -13.71 -11.67 -17.74
C PRO A 96 -13.31 -13.04 -17.18
N VAL A 97 -12.57 -13.82 -17.97
CA VAL A 97 -12.06 -15.13 -17.57
C VAL A 97 -10.99 -15.00 -16.48
N ASN A 98 -10.05 -14.05 -16.64
CA ASN A 98 -8.98 -13.79 -15.67
C ASN A 98 -9.43 -12.94 -14.46
N CYS A 99 -10.64 -12.37 -14.49
CA CYS A 99 -11.23 -11.67 -13.36
C CYS A 99 -11.49 -12.63 -12.19
N HIS A 100 -11.25 -12.14 -10.98
CA HIS A 100 -11.62 -12.83 -9.76
C HIS A 100 -13.11 -12.56 -9.44
N PRO A 101 -13.81 -13.47 -8.74
CA PRO A 101 -13.35 -14.76 -8.23
C PRO A 101 -13.04 -15.81 -9.32
N LEU A 102 -11.99 -16.60 -9.10
CA LEU A 102 -11.69 -17.78 -9.92
C LEU A 102 -12.44 -18.99 -9.37
N ARG A 103 -12.81 -19.92 -10.25
CA ARG A 103 -13.60 -21.11 -9.95
C ARG A 103 -12.80 -22.38 -10.19
N SER A 104 -13.12 -23.44 -9.45
CA SER A 104 -12.52 -24.77 -9.63
C SER A 104 -13.01 -25.52 -10.86
N ASP A 105 -14.25 -25.29 -11.27
CA ASP A 105 -14.97 -26.03 -12.30
C ASP A 105 -16.19 -25.23 -12.79
N LYS A 106 -16.92 -25.75 -13.78
CA LYS A 106 -18.05 -25.06 -14.41
C LYS A 106 -19.25 -24.85 -13.47
N ASN A 107 -19.39 -25.65 -12.43
CA ASN A 107 -20.46 -25.55 -11.44
C ASN A 107 -20.08 -24.66 -10.24
N ASN A 108 -18.89 -24.06 -10.26
CA ASN A 108 -18.40 -23.16 -9.21
C ASN A 108 -18.32 -23.83 -7.83
N GLU A 109 -17.91 -25.10 -7.72
CA GLU A 109 -17.91 -25.82 -6.44
C GLU A 109 -17.02 -25.14 -5.39
N PHE A 110 -15.86 -24.63 -5.82
CA PHE A 110 -14.99 -23.77 -5.03
C PHE A 110 -14.69 -22.50 -5.81
N ILE A 111 -14.75 -21.37 -5.12
CA ILE A 111 -14.33 -20.08 -5.65
C ILE A 111 -13.32 -19.41 -4.72
N VAL A 112 -12.39 -18.68 -5.31
CA VAL A 112 -11.30 -18.01 -4.58
C VAL A 112 -11.05 -16.61 -5.12
N VAL A 113 -10.76 -15.68 -4.20
CA VAL A 113 -10.14 -14.38 -4.51
C VAL A 113 -8.76 -14.33 -3.90
N HIS A 114 -7.83 -13.69 -4.61
CA HIS A 114 -6.40 -13.71 -4.30
C HIS A 114 -5.73 -12.35 -4.53
N ASN A 115 -4.91 -11.94 -3.58
CA ASN A 115 -3.94 -10.86 -3.71
C ASN A 115 -2.54 -11.43 -3.51
N GLY A 116 -1.63 -11.25 -4.47
CA GLY A 116 -0.28 -11.79 -4.38
C GLY A 116 0.12 -12.54 -5.65
N ILE A 117 1.14 -13.39 -5.54
CA ILE A 117 1.65 -14.27 -6.59
C ILE A 117 1.93 -15.65 -6.00
N VAL A 118 1.37 -16.68 -6.64
CA VAL A 118 1.71 -18.09 -6.38
C VAL A 118 2.84 -18.51 -7.32
N THR A 119 4.06 -18.50 -6.78
CA THR A 119 5.30 -18.70 -7.54
C THR A 119 5.44 -20.10 -8.15
N ASN A 120 4.89 -21.14 -7.50
CA ASN A 120 4.90 -22.51 -8.00
C ASN A 120 3.62 -22.91 -8.78
N SER A 121 2.79 -21.94 -9.18
CA SER A 121 1.52 -22.20 -9.88
C SER A 121 1.68 -22.95 -11.21
N GLY A 122 2.79 -22.73 -11.93
CA GLY A 122 3.09 -23.43 -13.18
C GLY A 122 3.26 -24.94 -12.98
N GLU A 123 3.92 -25.35 -11.90
CA GLU A 123 4.12 -26.76 -11.55
C GLU A 123 2.80 -27.41 -11.11
N LEU A 124 2.06 -26.71 -10.24
CA LEU A 124 0.73 -27.15 -9.77
C LEU A 124 -0.23 -27.37 -10.95
N ARG A 125 -0.25 -26.43 -11.91
CA ARG A 125 -1.08 -26.53 -13.11
C ARG A 125 -0.75 -27.77 -13.94
N GLN A 126 0.53 -28.05 -14.19
CA GLN A 126 0.93 -29.24 -14.95
C GLN A 126 0.52 -30.54 -14.26
N VAL A 127 0.65 -30.62 -12.93
CA VAL A 127 0.23 -31.78 -12.15
C VAL A 127 -1.29 -31.98 -12.24
N LEU A 128 -2.06 -30.92 -12.03
CA LEU A 128 -3.53 -30.98 -12.01
C LEU A 128 -4.09 -31.32 -13.39
N GLN A 129 -3.49 -30.78 -14.46
CA GLN A 129 -3.84 -31.15 -15.84
C GLN A 129 -3.59 -32.63 -16.14
N LYS A 130 -2.47 -33.20 -15.67
CA LYS A 130 -2.20 -34.65 -15.80
C LYS A 130 -3.22 -35.52 -15.06
N ARG A 131 -3.86 -34.98 -14.02
CA ARG A 131 -4.93 -35.65 -13.25
C ARG A 131 -6.33 -35.43 -13.83
N GLY A 132 -6.45 -34.74 -14.97
CA GLY A 132 -7.71 -34.59 -15.71
C GLY A 132 -8.47 -33.30 -15.45
N TYR A 133 -7.93 -32.36 -14.67
CA TYR A 133 -8.55 -31.07 -14.44
C TYR A 133 -8.29 -30.10 -15.59
N VAL A 134 -9.31 -29.33 -15.97
CA VAL A 134 -9.26 -28.36 -17.07
C VAL A 134 -9.11 -26.96 -16.51
N PHE A 135 -8.31 -26.13 -17.17
CA PHE A 135 -8.08 -24.74 -16.83
C PHE A 135 -8.65 -23.84 -17.93
N GLU A 136 -9.32 -22.77 -17.54
CA GLU A 136 -9.95 -21.77 -18.40
C GLU A 136 -9.14 -20.47 -18.45
N SER A 137 -8.41 -20.11 -17.40
CA SER A 137 -7.71 -18.83 -17.28
C SER A 137 -6.18 -18.98 -17.42
N GLU A 138 -5.48 -17.85 -17.49
CA GLU A 138 -4.01 -17.79 -17.48
C GLU A 138 -3.47 -17.38 -16.11
N THR A 139 -4.33 -17.30 -15.09
CA THR A 139 -3.94 -16.81 -13.77
C THR A 139 -3.32 -17.93 -12.92
N ASP A 140 -2.38 -17.53 -12.08
CA ASP A 140 -1.82 -18.35 -11.01
C ASP A 140 -2.90 -18.81 -10.01
N THR A 141 -3.90 -17.95 -9.80
CA THR A 141 -5.00 -18.09 -8.86
C THR A 141 -5.92 -19.26 -9.18
N GLU A 142 -6.13 -19.57 -10.47
CA GLU A 142 -6.96 -20.71 -10.87
C GLU A 142 -6.37 -22.05 -10.42
N ALA A 143 -5.03 -22.18 -10.39
CA ALA A 143 -4.37 -23.38 -9.88
C ALA A 143 -4.75 -23.67 -8.43
N VAL A 144 -4.98 -22.63 -7.62
CA VAL A 144 -5.41 -22.77 -6.23
C VAL A 144 -6.86 -23.24 -6.15
N ALA A 145 -7.77 -22.67 -6.96
CA ALA A 145 -9.18 -23.09 -6.99
C ALA A 145 -9.31 -24.57 -7.40
N VAL A 146 -8.60 -24.97 -8.46
CA VAL A 146 -8.57 -26.35 -8.95
C VAL A 146 -7.91 -27.28 -7.92
N LEU A 147 -6.88 -26.82 -7.22
CA LEU A 147 -6.24 -27.60 -6.14
C LEU A 147 -7.20 -27.88 -4.98
N CYS A 148 -8.04 -26.91 -4.58
CA CYS A 148 -9.09 -27.14 -3.58
C CYS A 148 -10.01 -28.30 -3.98
N LYS A 149 -10.46 -28.31 -5.24
CA LYS A 149 -11.31 -29.38 -5.77
C LYS A 149 -10.58 -30.72 -5.83
N TYR A 150 -9.32 -30.74 -6.26
CA TYR A 150 -8.52 -31.96 -6.27
C TYR A 150 -8.37 -32.56 -4.86
N VAL A 151 -8.12 -31.75 -3.83
CA VAL A 151 -8.01 -32.22 -2.44
C VAL A 151 -9.35 -32.80 -1.96
N TRP A 152 -10.47 -32.15 -2.29
CA TRP A 152 -11.82 -32.62 -1.98
C TRP A 152 -12.13 -33.96 -2.67
N ASP A 153 -11.95 -34.04 -3.98
CA ASP A 153 -12.25 -35.23 -4.79
C ASP A 153 -11.36 -36.43 -4.40
N SER A 154 -10.14 -36.17 -3.91
CA SER A 154 -9.18 -37.21 -3.49
C SER A 154 -9.53 -37.87 -2.15
N GLN A 155 -10.48 -37.32 -1.38
CA GLN A 155 -10.85 -37.84 -0.05
C GLN A 155 -12.35 -38.11 0.09
N PRO A 156 -12.97 -38.94 -0.79
CA PRO A 156 -14.42 -39.17 -0.80
C PRO A 156 -14.93 -39.89 0.47
N SER A 157 -14.05 -40.55 1.22
CA SER A 157 -14.38 -41.34 2.41
C SER A 157 -14.27 -40.56 3.73
N GLN A 158 -13.75 -39.32 3.71
CA GLN A 158 -13.55 -38.50 4.91
C GLN A 158 -14.43 -37.26 4.87
N ARG A 159 -15.12 -36.95 5.99
CA ARG A 159 -15.76 -35.64 6.18
C ARG A 159 -14.69 -34.62 6.53
N LEU A 160 -14.03 -34.07 5.51
CA LEU A 160 -13.12 -32.95 5.67
C LEU A 160 -13.87 -31.70 6.12
N THR A 161 -13.34 -31.00 7.12
CA THR A 161 -13.76 -29.63 7.42
C THR A 161 -13.15 -28.65 6.44
N PHE A 162 -13.80 -27.50 6.21
CA PHE A 162 -13.30 -26.51 5.25
C PHE A 162 -11.88 -26.04 5.59
N THR A 163 -11.62 -25.79 6.87
CA THR A 163 -10.30 -25.42 7.39
C THR A 163 -9.24 -26.48 7.10
N THR A 164 -9.56 -27.77 7.24
CA THR A 164 -8.59 -28.85 6.97
C THR A 164 -8.22 -28.93 5.49
N LEU A 165 -9.20 -28.76 4.61
CA LEU A 165 -8.98 -28.69 3.17
C LEU A 165 -8.06 -27.52 2.82
N VAL A 166 -8.38 -26.32 3.32
CA VAL A 166 -7.59 -25.11 3.01
C VAL A 166 -6.18 -25.18 3.63
N LYS A 167 -6.03 -25.77 4.83
CA LYS A 167 -4.72 -26.09 5.42
C LYS A 167 -3.87 -26.99 4.50
N ALA A 168 -4.47 -28.01 3.89
CA ALA A 168 -3.78 -28.89 2.95
C ALA A 168 -3.37 -28.14 1.67
N VAL A 169 -4.25 -27.29 1.14
CA VAL A 169 -3.97 -26.45 -0.05
C VAL A 169 -2.81 -25.50 0.22
N ILE A 170 -2.85 -24.72 1.30
CA ILE A 170 -1.84 -23.70 1.63
C ILE A 170 -0.44 -24.30 1.85
N LYS A 171 -0.35 -25.55 2.32
CA LYS A 171 0.94 -26.24 2.48
C LYS A 171 1.68 -26.46 1.16
N GLU A 172 0.94 -26.62 0.07
CA GLU A 172 1.49 -26.84 -1.28
C GLU A 172 1.80 -25.52 -2.01
N LEU A 173 1.42 -24.36 -1.46
CA LEU A 173 1.59 -23.07 -2.11
C LEU A 173 2.89 -22.37 -1.69
N GLU A 174 3.61 -21.88 -2.68
CA GLU A 174 4.80 -21.03 -2.52
C GLU A 174 4.54 -19.61 -3.04
N GLY A 175 5.09 -18.62 -2.34
CA GLY A 175 4.98 -17.20 -2.72
C GLY A 175 4.36 -16.35 -1.62
N SER A 176 3.84 -15.19 -2.03
CA SER A 176 3.16 -14.22 -1.18
C SER A 176 1.71 -14.12 -1.62
N PHE A 177 0.76 -14.31 -0.71
CA PHE A 177 -0.66 -14.37 -1.02
C PHE A 177 -1.55 -13.96 0.16
N ALA A 178 -2.73 -13.44 -0.15
CA ALA A 178 -3.89 -13.40 0.73
C ALA A 178 -5.07 -13.99 -0.04
N PHE A 179 -5.71 -15.00 0.52
CA PHE A 179 -6.81 -15.74 -0.11
C PHE A 179 -8.08 -15.64 0.71
N VAL A 180 -9.22 -15.60 0.02
CA VAL A 180 -10.53 -15.90 0.63
C VAL A 180 -11.22 -16.98 -0.20
N PHE A 181 -11.61 -18.06 0.46
CA PHE A 181 -12.22 -19.26 -0.13
C PHE A 181 -13.69 -19.36 0.24
N LYS A 182 -14.53 -19.67 -0.75
CA LYS A 182 -15.96 -20.00 -0.57
C LYS A 182 -16.29 -21.25 -1.36
N SER A 183 -17.23 -22.06 -0.88
CA SER A 183 -17.63 -23.31 -1.53
C SER A 183 -19.11 -23.63 -1.32
N VAL A 184 -19.70 -24.35 -2.27
CA VAL A 184 -21.05 -24.92 -2.16
C VAL A 184 -21.13 -26.06 -1.14
N HIS A 185 -20.01 -26.76 -0.89
CA HIS A 185 -19.93 -27.87 0.06
C HIS A 185 -19.92 -27.40 1.53
N PHE A 186 -19.58 -26.13 1.75
CA PHE A 186 -19.49 -25.48 3.06
C PHE A 186 -20.34 -24.19 3.05
N PRO A 187 -21.67 -24.30 2.99
CA PRO A 187 -22.55 -23.14 2.91
C PRO A 187 -22.43 -22.27 4.15
N ASN A 188 -22.48 -20.95 3.97
CA ASN A 188 -22.34 -19.95 5.04
C ASN A 188 -21.00 -19.95 5.78
N GLU A 189 -19.98 -20.61 5.21
CA GLU A 189 -18.62 -20.59 5.75
C GLU A 189 -17.67 -19.83 4.81
N VAL A 190 -16.66 -19.22 5.40
CA VAL A 190 -15.53 -18.66 4.66
C VAL A 190 -14.23 -19.00 5.38
N VAL A 191 -13.21 -19.39 4.62
CA VAL A 191 -11.86 -19.56 5.13
C VAL A 191 -10.95 -18.58 4.43
N THR A 192 -10.10 -17.92 5.19
CA THR A 192 -9.14 -16.97 4.67
C THR A 192 -7.76 -17.23 5.22
N ALA A 193 -6.74 -16.95 4.43
CA ALA A 193 -5.36 -17.16 4.82
C ALA A 193 -4.46 -16.12 4.18
N ARG A 194 -3.37 -15.77 4.87
CA ARG A 194 -2.37 -14.86 4.33
C ARG A 194 -0.93 -15.29 4.61
N ARG A 195 -0.04 -14.86 3.73
CA ARG A 195 1.41 -14.90 3.85
C ARG A 195 1.98 -13.79 2.97
N GLY A 196 2.54 -12.73 3.56
CA GLY A 196 3.16 -11.64 2.81
C GLY A 196 2.21 -10.63 2.14
N SER A 197 0.89 -10.83 2.18
CA SER A 197 -0.10 -9.83 1.72
C SER A 197 -1.04 -9.42 2.87
N PRO A 198 -1.35 -8.12 3.04
CA PRO A 198 -2.26 -7.64 4.08
C PRO A 198 -3.66 -8.23 4.00
N LEU A 199 -4.22 -8.53 5.17
CA LEU A 199 -5.60 -8.95 5.34
C LEU A 199 -6.05 -8.67 6.79
N LEU A 200 -7.27 -8.14 6.93
CA LEU A 200 -7.88 -7.83 8.22
C LEU A 200 -9.35 -8.25 8.24
N ILE A 201 -9.90 -8.40 9.44
CA ILE A 201 -11.29 -8.79 9.70
C ILE A 201 -11.95 -7.71 10.55
N GLY A 202 -12.94 -7.02 9.99
CA GLY A 202 -13.86 -6.15 10.69
C GLY A 202 -14.99 -6.93 11.34
N VAL A 203 -15.35 -6.54 12.55
CA VAL A 203 -16.44 -7.16 13.30
C VAL A 203 -17.50 -6.12 13.67
N LYS A 204 -18.76 -6.40 13.36
CA LYS A 204 -19.91 -5.59 13.76
C LYS A 204 -20.95 -6.44 14.46
N THR A 205 -21.28 -6.04 15.68
CA THR A 205 -22.31 -6.68 16.51
C THR A 205 -22.94 -5.63 17.42
N ASP A 206 -24.24 -5.77 17.70
CA ASP A 206 -24.97 -4.88 18.60
C ASP A 206 -24.63 -5.12 20.08
N LYS A 207 -24.06 -6.29 20.40
CA LYS A 207 -23.68 -6.68 21.77
C LYS A 207 -22.19 -6.47 22.00
N LYS A 208 -21.82 -6.21 23.25
CA LYS A 208 -20.41 -6.11 23.64
C LYS A 208 -19.74 -7.49 23.51
N LEU A 209 -18.59 -7.53 22.84
CA LEU A 209 -17.74 -8.73 22.84
C LEU A 209 -17.19 -8.94 24.25
N LYS A 210 -17.05 -10.21 24.66
CA LYS A 210 -16.56 -10.56 26.00
C LYS A 210 -15.09 -10.24 26.21
N VAL A 211 -14.29 -10.41 25.15
CA VAL A 211 -12.86 -10.14 25.11
C VAL A 211 -12.52 -9.43 23.81
N ASP A 212 -11.50 -8.57 23.85
CA ASP A 212 -10.99 -7.84 22.68
C ASP A 212 -9.82 -8.60 22.02
N PHE A 213 -9.83 -9.92 22.07
CA PHE A 213 -8.83 -10.76 21.38
C PHE A 213 -9.40 -12.10 20.96
N VAL A 214 -8.80 -12.70 19.94
CA VAL A 214 -9.08 -14.06 19.48
C VAL A 214 -7.85 -14.93 19.71
N ASP A 215 -8.05 -16.11 20.29
CA ASP A 215 -6.99 -17.09 20.54
C ASP A 215 -6.54 -17.74 19.21
N VAL A 216 -5.23 -17.94 19.05
CA VAL A 216 -4.66 -18.62 17.88
C VAL A 216 -4.46 -20.10 18.21
N GLU A 217 -5.19 -20.96 17.51
CA GLU A 217 -5.13 -22.40 17.69
C GLU A 217 -3.97 -23.01 16.90
N LEU A 218 -3.10 -23.71 17.62
CA LEU A 218 -2.05 -24.52 17.02
C LEU A 218 -2.59 -25.91 16.70
N THR A 219 -2.44 -26.31 15.44
CA THR A 219 -2.72 -27.70 15.06
C THR A 219 -1.56 -28.56 15.61
N GLN A 220 -1.84 -29.49 16.54
CA GLN A 220 -0.78 -30.37 17.06
C GLN A 220 -0.25 -31.29 15.95
N GLU A 221 1.08 -31.33 15.75
CA GLU A 221 1.77 -32.10 14.69
C GLU A 221 1.57 -33.62 14.77
N GLN A 222 0.80 -34.15 15.73
CA GLN A 222 0.54 -35.59 15.84
C GLN A 222 -0.45 -36.13 14.79
N GLU A 223 -1.10 -35.27 14.00
CA GLU A 223 -2.18 -35.69 13.09
C GLU A 223 -1.75 -35.94 11.63
N ILE A 224 -0.53 -35.59 11.19
CA ILE A 224 -0.10 -35.87 9.80
C ILE A 224 1.27 -36.54 9.80
N LYS A 225 1.29 -37.88 9.97
CA LYS A 225 2.52 -38.68 9.79
C LYS A 225 2.64 -39.11 8.33
N PHE A 226 3.70 -38.67 7.67
CA PHE A 226 4.21 -39.31 6.44
C PHE A 226 4.92 -40.62 6.84
N GLY A 227 4.49 -41.73 6.26
CA GLY A 227 4.86 -43.08 6.71
C GLY A 227 6.37 -43.37 6.71
N GLY A 228 6.92 -43.62 7.90
CA GLY A 228 8.25 -44.21 8.11
C GLY A 228 8.15 -45.66 8.56
N THR A 229 8.60 -46.56 7.67
CA THR A 229 9.10 -47.94 7.82
C THR A 229 8.63 -48.82 9.00
N SER A 230 7.81 -49.82 8.69
CA SER A 230 7.87 -51.14 9.33
C SER A 230 8.09 -52.23 8.27
N SER A 231 8.95 -53.18 8.63
CA SER A 231 9.61 -54.19 7.79
C SER A 231 8.69 -55.28 7.23
N GLY A 232 8.67 -55.47 5.90
CA GLY A 232 8.07 -56.60 5.16
C GLY A 232 8.14 -56.38 3.64
N PRO A 233 8.24 -57.42 2.78
CA PRO A 233 9.01 -57.35 1.54
C PRO A 233 8.33 -56.61 0.37
N VAL A 234 9.22 -56.10 -0.48
CA VAL A 234 9.05 -55.12 -1.56
C VAL A 234 8.18 -55.62 -2.72
N SER A 235 7.19 -54.81 -3.11
CA SER A 235 6.75 -54.67 -4.50
C SER A 235 6.77 -53.19 -4.88
N SER A 236 7.57 -52.87 -5.89
CA SER A 236 7.91 -51.53 -6.37
C SER A 236 6.72 -50.74 -6.92
N ALA A 237 6.38 -49.61 -6.28
CA ALA A 237 5.62 -48.52 -6.90
C ALA A 237 6.14 -47.17 -6.36
N ALA A 238 6.27 -46.21 -7.27
CA ALA A 238 7.06 -44.98 -7.15
C ALA A 238 6.64 -44.03 -6.02
N SER A 239 7.63 -43.50 -5.29
CA SER A 239 7.49 -42.35 -4.39
C SER A 239 7.32 -41.06 -5.20
N GLY A 240 6.09 -40.59 -5.36
CA GLY A 240 5.78 -39.30 -5.98
C GLY A 240 5.50 -38.20 -4.93
N MET A 241 5.82 -36.95 -5.27
CA MET A 241 5.69 -35.73 -4.46
C MET A 241 4.26 -35.39 -3.95
N LEU A 242 3.26 -36.27 -4.12
CA LEU A 242 1.85 -36.00 -3.82
C LEU A 242 1.13 -37.24 -3.26
N ALA A 243 1.73 -37.93 -2.29
CA ALA A 243 1.07 -39.01 -1.58
C ALA A 243 0.03 -38.43 -0.59
N PRO A 244 -1.20 -38.98 -0.52
CA PRO A 244 -2.22 -38.47 0.38
C PRO A 244 -1.85 -38.73 1.86
N PRO A 245 -2.05 -37.78 2.77
CA PRO A 245 -1.82 -38.00 4.19
C PRO A 245 -2.90 -38.92 4.79
N THR A 246 -2.50 -39.92 5.56
CA THR A 246 -3.41 -40.78 6.32
C THR A 246 -3.61 -40.21 7.73
N LEU A 247 -4.82 -39.71 8.02
CA LEU A 247 -5.26 -39.25 9.35
C LEU A 247 -5.91 -40.40 10.13
N SER A 248 -5.46 -40.64 11.37
CA SER A 248 -6.13 -41.52 12.34
C SER A 248 -7.24 -40.75 13.06
N GLN A 249 -8.43 -41.37 13.18
CA GLN A 249 -9.64 -40.79 13.78
C GLN A 249 -9.39 -40.12 15.15
N SER A 250 -9.61 -38.81 15.23
CA SER A 250 -9.72 -38.05 16.49
C SER A 250 -11.16 -37.49 16.66
N LYS A 251 -11.63 -37.48 17.92
CA LYS A 251 -12.97 -37.02 18.30
C LYS A 251 -13.07 -35.50 18.10
N ILE A 252 -14.21 -35.07 17.56
CA ILE A 252 -14.57 -33.66 17.34
C ILE A 252 -14.64 -32.94 18.70
N GLU A 253 -13.62 -32.17 19.06
CA GLU A 253 -13.73 -31.11 20.06
C GLU A 253 -14.04 -29.80 19.34
N ARG A 254 -15.32 -29.37 19.35
CA ARG A 254 -15.70 -28.00 18.98
C ARG A 254 -15.32 -27.09 20.16
N GLN A 255 -14.15 -26.47 20.13
CA GLN A 255 -13.83 -25.38 21.05
C GLN A 255 -14.52 -24.11 20.54
N GLN A 256 -15.34 -23.48 21.38
CA GLN A 256 -16.05 -22.24 21.03
C GLN A 256 -15.13 -21.04 21.19
N SER A 257 -15.20 -20.08 20.25
CA SER A 257 -14.36 -18.88 20.29
C SER A 257 -14.78 -17.99 21.47
N ARG A 258 -13.86 -17.71 22.39
CA ARG A 258 -14.15 -16.97 23.63
C ARG A 258 -14.67 -15.55 23.40
N ALA A 259 -14.29 -14.94 22.28
CA ALA A 259 -14.69 -13.58 21.91
C ALA A 259 -16.19 -13.46 21.59
N PHE A 260 -16.80 -14.52 21.05
CA PHE A 260 -18.15 -14.51 20.47
C PHE A 260 -19.18 -15.31 21.28
N LEU A 261 -18.79 -15.80 22.45
CA LEU A 261 -19.70 -16.42 23.42
C LEU A 261 -20.76 -15.42 23.90
N SER A 262 -22.04 -15.77 23.77
CA SER A 262 -23.12 -15.06 24.47
C SER A 262 -23.13 -15.43 25.96
N ASP A 263 -23.71 -14.59 26.81
CA ASP A 263 -23.91 -14.92 28.24
C ASP A 263 -24.95 -16.05 28.44
N ASP A 264 -25.83 -16.23 27.45
CA ASP A 264 -26.95 -17.19 27.50
C ASP A 264 -26.72 -18.45 26.63
N GLY A 265 -25.57 -18.60 25.96
CA GLY A 265 -25.27 -19.71 25.04
C GLY A 265 -26.03 -19.71 23.71
N MET A 266 -26.86 -18.69 23.44
CA MET A 266 -27.59 -18.49 22.18
C MET A 266 -26.72 -17.79 21.11
N PRO A 267 -26.80 -18.20 19.83
CA PRO A 267 -26.11 -17.54 18.73
C PRO A 267 -26.61 -16.09 18.55
N GLN A 268 -25.69 -15.17 18.25
CA GLN A 268 -25.98 -13.73 18.17
C GLN A 268 -25.94 -13.20 16.73
N PRO A 269 -26.75 -12.17 16.40
CA PRO A 269 -26.60 -11.44 15.16
C PRO A 269 -25.21 -10.79 15.07
N ILE A 270 -24.48 -11.13 14.02
CA ILE A 270 -23.12 -10.65 13.79
C ILE A 270 -22.82 -10.53 12.30
N GLU A 271 -22.03 -9.51 11.96
CA GLU A 271 -21.55 -9.26 10.61
C GLU A 271 -20.01 -9.23 10.63
N PHE A 272 -19.39 -9.96 9.71
CA PHE A 272 -17.95 -9.97 9.50
C PHE A 272 -17.58 -9.37 8.13
N PHE A 273 -16.50 -8.60 8.11
CA PHE A 273 -15.99 -7.93 6.93
C PHE A 273 -14.51 -8.28 6.75
N ILE A 274 -14.17 -9.16 5.81
CA ILE A 274 -12.75 -9.47 5.52
C ILE A 274 -12.30 -8.54 4.41
N ALA A 275 -11.19 -7.82 4.61
CA ALA A 275 -10.68 -6.89 3.61
C ALA A 275 -9.15 -6.88 3.56
N SER A 276 -8.59 -6.56 2.39
CA SER A 276 -7.15 -6.29 2.26
C SER A 276 -6.75 -4.88 2.71
N ASP A 277 -7.71 -3.98 2.92
CA ASP A 277 -7.48 -2.60 3.40
C ASP A 277 -8.61 -2.15 4.33
N ALA A 278 -8.27 -1.34 5.32
CA ALA A 278 -9.21 -0.80 6.30
C ALA A 278 -10.24 0.16 5.69
N SER A 279 -9.94 0.81 4.56
CA SER A 279 -10.83 1.75 3.87
C SER A 279 -12.17 1.14 3.46
N ALA A 280 -12.21 -0.17 3.20
CA ALA A 280 -13.42 -0.90 2.85
C ALA A 280 -14.26 -1.31 4.07
N VAL A 281 -13.68 -1.29 5.27
CA VAL A 281 -14.33 -1.75 6.50
C VAL A 281 -14.85 -0.59 7.34
N ILE A 282 -14.20 0.57 7.28
CA ILE A 282 -14.44 1.70 8.18
C ILE A 282 -15.87 2.27 8.11
N GLU A 283 -16.56 2.14 6.97
CA GLU A 283 -17.96 2.56 6.84
C GLU A 283 -18.95 1.64 7.58
N HIS A 284 -18.51 0.41 7.91
CA HIS A 284 -19.31 -0.58 8.62
C HIS A 284 -18.92 -0.71 10.09
N THR A 285 -17.62 -0.71 10.39
CA THR A 285 -17.11 -0.86 11.77
C THR A 285 -15.69 -0.31 11.91
N LYS A 286 -15.38 0.23 13.10
CA LYS A 286 -14.01 0.63 13.48
C LYS A 286 -13.24 -0.49 14.15
N ARG A 287 -13.89 -1.60 14.53
CA ARG A 287 -13.27 -2.71 15.24
C ARG A 287 -12.72 -3.71 14.24
N VAL A 288 -11.40 -3.84 14.20
CA VAL A 288 -10.70 -4.70 13.25
C VAL A 288 -9.67 -5.58 13.93
N LEU A 289 -9.43 -6.74 13.33
CA LEU A 289 -8.38 -7.67 13.71
C LEU A 289 -7.45 -7.85 12.52
N TYR A 290 -6.16 -7.58 12.70
CA TYR A 290 -5.15 -7.80 11.66
C TYR A 290 -4.65 -9.24 11.71
N LEU A 291 -4.70 -9.92 10.56
CA LEU A 291 -4.10 -11.25 10.44
C LEU A 291 -2.60 -11.11 10.23
N GLU A 292 -1.85 -12.09 10.71
CA GLU A 292 -0.41 -12.25 10.49
C GLU A 292 -0.14 -13.36 9.47
N ASP A 293 1.12 -13.47 9.05
CA ASP A 293 1.53 -14.52 8.13
C ASP A 293 1.29 -15.91 8.73
N ASP A 294 0.84 -16.84 7.88
CA ASP A 294 0.41 -18.20 8.20
C ASP A 294 -0.83 -18.33 9.10
N ASP A 295 -1.52 -17.22 9.40
CA ASP A 295 -2.84 -17.27 10.02
C ASP A 295 -3.88 -17.76 9.00
N ILE A 296 -4.72 -18.70 9.43
CA ILE A 296 -5.86 -19.23 8.71
C ILE A 296 -7.10 -18.95 9.56
N ALA A 297 -7.87 -17.94 9.17
CA ALA A 297 -9.11 -17.59 9.83
C ALA A 297 -10.30 -18.30 9.18
N HIS A 298 -11.13 -18.93 10.01
CA HIS A 298 -12.35 -19.62 9.63
C HIS A 298 -13.53 -18.94 10.30
N ILE A 299 -14.52 -18.55 9.48
CA ILE A 299 -15.78 -17.97 9.96
C ILE A 299 -16.89 -18.96 9.63
N ALA A 300 -17.56 -19.46 10.67
CA ALA A 300 -18.66 -20.41 10.58
C ALA A 300 -19.60 -20.25 11.77
N GLU A 301 -20.92 -20.45 11.55
CA GLU A 301 -21.94 -20.39 12.61
C GLU A 301 -21.90 -19.09 13.47
N GLY A 302 -21.42 -17.98 12.91
CA GLY A 302 -21.27 -16.69 13.61
C GLY A 302 -20.03 -16.56 14.50
N GLU A 303 -19.13 -17.54 14.47
CA GLU A 303 -17.87 -17.53 15.23
C GLU A 303 -16.68 -17.31 14.28
N LEU A 304 -15.63 -16.66 14.81
CA LEU A 304 -14.33 -16.52 14.16
C LEU A 304 -13.28 -17.32 14.93
N HIS A 305 -12.63 -18.24 14.24
CA HIS A 305 -11.55 -19.10 14.72
C HIS A 305 -10.29 -18.82 13.92
N ILE A 306 -9.14 -18.69 14.58
CA ILE A 306 -7.85 -18.47 13.92
C ILE A 306 -6.96 -19.66 14.20
N HIS A 307 -6.53 -20.34 13.14
CA HIS A 307 -5.61 -21.46 13.23
C HIS A 307 -4.26 -21.09 12.62
N ARG A 308 -3.20 -21.78 13.04
CA ARG A 308 -1.88 -21.66 12.44
C ARG A 308 -1.27 -23.02 12.12
N LEU A 309 -0.49 -23.06 11.04
CA LEU A 309 0.18 -24.27 10.54
C LEU A 309 1.55 -24.53 11.19
N ARG A 310 2.30 -23.47 11.53
CA ARG A 310 3.66 -23.55 12.09
C ARG A 310 3.70 -22.98 13.49
N ARG A 311 4.40 -23.66 14.40
CA ARG A 311 4.72 -23.11 15.72
C ARG A 311 5.98 -22.28 15.59
N ASP A 312 5.86 -20.98 15.83
CA ASP A 312 6.98 -20.08 15.95
C ASP A 312 6.90 -19.43 17.34
N ASP A 313 7.88 -19.71 18.20
CA ASP A 313 7.82 -19.35 19.63
C ASP A 313 7.90 -17.83 19.87
N ASN A 314 8.19 -17.04 18.83
CA ASN A 314 8.29 -15.58 18.90
C ASN A 314 6.99 -14.82 18.60
N ILE A 315 5.90 -15.51 18.23
CA ILE A 315 4.68 -14.86 17.76
C ILE A 315 3.54 -14.97 18.78
N SER A 316 2.78 -13.89 18.95
CA SER A 316 1.67 -13.82 19.90
C SER A 316 0.65 -14.94 19.69
N ALA A 317 0.26 -15.61 20.78
CA ALA A 317 -0.79 -16.63 20.81
C ALA A 317 -2.21 -16.04 20.69
N VAL A 318 -2.34 -14.71 20.64
CA VAL A 318 -3.61 -14.00 20.51
C VAL A 318 -3.52 -12.92 19.44
N ARG A 319 -4.67 -12.61 18.82
CA ARG A 319 -4.87 -11.47 17.93
C ARG A 319 -5.78 -10.45 18.58
N ALA A 320 -5.29 -9.24 18.78
CA ALA A 320 -6.08 -8.17 19.38
C ALA A 320 -7.10 -7.61 18.39
N ILE A 321 -8.27 -7.25 18.89
CA ILE A 321 -9.27 -6.44 18.19
C ILE A 321 -8.96 -4.98 18.51
N GLU A 322 -8.47 -4.26 17.52
CA GLU A 322 -8.09 -2.86 17.62
C GLU A 322 -9.21 -1.95 17.13
N THR A 323 -9.22 -0.71 17.62
CA THR A 323 -10.15 0.32 17.13
C THR A 323 -9.38 1.25 16.19
N LEU A 324 -9.82 1.33 14.94
CA LEU A 324 -9.26 2.23 13.95
C LEU A 324 -9.48 3.69 14.35
N GLU A 325 -8.42 4.49 14.29
CA GLU A 325 -8.46 5.95 14.47
C GLU A 325 -8.89 6.70 13.20
N ILE A 326 -8.95 6.00 12.05
CA ILE A 326 -9.30 6.58 10.76
C ILE A 326 -10.78 6.99 10.76
N GLU A 327 -11.08 8.19 10.25
CA GLU A 327 -12.44 8.66 10.06
C GLU A 327 -12.91 8.51 8.61
N LEU A 328 -14.20 8.24 8.40
CA LEU A 328 -14.77 8.07 7.05
C LEU A 328 -14.54 9.29 6.16
N ALA A 329 -14.55 10.49 6.73
CA ALA A 329 -14.30 11.75 6.01
C ALA A 329 -12.90 11.80 5.37
N GLU A 330 -11.91 11.15 5.98
CA GLU A 330 -10.53 11.14 5.48
C GLU A 330 -10.38 10.35 4.18
N ILE A 331 -11.26 9.37 3.94
CA ILE A 331 -11.28 8.56 2.71
C ILE A 331 -12.34 9.00 1.70
N MET A 332 -13.00 10.15 1.92
CA MET A 332 -13.97 10.74 0.99
C MET A 332 -13.40 11.99 0.30
N LYS A 333 -13.81 12.27 -0.94
CA LYS A 333 -13.37 13.46 -1.68
C LYS A 333 -13.87 14.78 -1.08
N GLY A 334 -15.00 14.75 -0.37
CA GLY A 334 -15.60 15.94 0.24
C GLY A 334 -16.01 16.96 -0.83
N LYS A 335 -15.45 18.18 -0.74
CA LYS A 335 -15.73 19.29 -1.66
C LYS A 335 -14.87 19.30 -2.95
N PHE A 336 -13.98 18.33 -3.10
CA PHE A 336 -13.05 18.25 -4.22
C PHE A 336 -13.51 17.24 -5.27
N ASP A 337 -13.13 17.45 -6.52
CA ASP A 337 -13.49 16.55 -7.63
C ASP A 337 -12.63 15.27 -7.64
N HIS A 338 -11.40 15.38 -7.14
CA HIS A 338 -10.39 14.32 -7.16
C HIS A 338 -9.70 14.16 -5.81
N PHE A 339 -9.28 12.94 -5.48
CA PHE A 339 -8.48 12.68 -4.28
C PHE A 339 -7.13 13.37 -4.35
N MET A 340 -6.44 13.33 -5.50
CA MET A 340 -5.18 14.04 -5.66
C MET A 340 -5.31 15.54 -5.35
N GLN A 341 -6.40 16.19 -5.80
CA GLN A 341 -6.66 17.59 -5.50
C GLN A 341 -6.89 17.79 -3.99
N LYS A 342 -7.78 17.01 -3.38
CA LYS A 342 -8.01 17.03 -1.93
C LYS A 342 -6.69 16.94 -1.16
N GLU A 343 -5.88 15.94 -1.48
CA GLU A 343 -4.64 15.63 -0.77
C GLU A 343 -3.58 16.72 -0.92
N ILE A 344 -3.50 17.37 -2.09
CA ILE A 344 -2.64 18.56 -2.27
C ILE A 344 -3.10 19.70 -1.34
N TYR A 345 -4.41 19.95 -1.27
CA TYR A 345 -4.99 21.02 -0.46
C TYR A 345 -5.00 20.72 1.05
N GLU A 346 -4.90 19.46 1.44
CA GLU A 346 -4.76 19.00 2.84
C GLU A 346 -3.32 19.07 3.36
N GLN A 347 -2.35 19.46 2.54
CA GLN A 347 -0.95 19.57 2.97
C GLN A 347 -0.72 20.49 4.19
N PRO A 348 -1.40 21.65 4.36
CA PRO A 348 -1.28 22.43 5.59
C PRO A 348 -1.64 21.63 6.85
N GLU A 349 -2.69 20.82 6.79
CA GLU A 349 -3.19 20.05 7.92
C GLU A 349 -2.34 18.79 8.17
N SER A 350 -2.02 18.04 7.12
CA SER A 350 -1.19 16.82 7.23
C SER A 350 0.23 17.12 7.73
N VAL A 351 0.81 18.27 7.37
CA VAL A 351 2.07 18.76 7.92
C VAL A 351 1.94 19.04 9.43
N VAL A 352 0.85 19.68 9.88
CA VAL A 352 0.58 19.88 11.31
C VAL A 352 0.40 18.54 12.04
N ASN A 353 -0.35 17.61 11.45
CA ASN A 353 -0.57 16.28 12.02
C ASN A 353 0.72 15.46 12.12
N THR A 354 1.65 15.66 11.18
CA THR A 354 2.99 15.09 11.23
C THR A 354 3.80 15.61 12.41
N MET A 355 3.64 16.89 12.78
CA MET A 355 4.37 17.52 13.90
C MET A 355 3.67 17.35 15.26
N ARG A 356 2.37 17.03 15.26
CA ARG A 356 1.51 16.96 16.45
C ARG A 356 2.10 16.03 17.52
N GLY A 357 2.27 16.57 18.72
CA GLY A 357 2.83 15.85 19.88
C GLY A 357 4.33 15.53 19.78
N ARG A 358 5.01 15.94 18.70
CA ARG A 358 6.43 15.67 18.46
C ARG A 358 7.28 16.93 18.51
N VAL A 359 6.73 18.07 18.10
CA VAL A 359 7.41 19.36 18.15
C VAL A 359 6.78 20.22 19.24
N ASN A 360 7.60 20.65 20.19
CA ASN A 360 7.23 21.68 21.16
C ASN A 360 7.90 22.99 20.73
N PHE A 361 7.10 23.91 20.20
CA PHE A 361 7.59 25.19 19.67
C PHE A 361 8.03 26.16 20.77
N ASP A 362 7.43 26.11 21.97
CA ASP A 362 7.80 26.99 23.09
C ASP A 362 9.20 26.68 23.62
N THR A 363 9.54 25.40 23.72
CA THR A 363 10.85 24.90 24.19
C THR A 363 11.82 24.59 23.06
N ARG A 364 11.37 24.71 21.81
CA ARG A 364 12.08 24.30 20.59
C ARG A 364 12.67 22.89 20.69
N LYS A 365 11.88 21.95 21.20
CA LYS A 365 12.29 20.57 21.39
C LYS A 365 11.50 19.61 20.50
N ILE A 366 12.22 18.69 19.87
CA ILE A 366 11.63 17.61 19.07
C ILE A 366 11.79 16.27 19.80
N THR A 367 10.69 15.52 19.90
CA THR A 367 10.67 14.18 20.49
C THR A 367 9.92 13.21 19.59
N LEU A 368 10.65 12.32 18.92
CA LEU A 368 10.05 11.19 18.20
C LEU A 368 10.03 9.97 19.12
N GLY A 369 8.85 9.69 19.70
CA GLY A 369 8.66 8.62 20.67
C GLY A 369 9.13 7.25 20.17
N GLY A 370 8.85 6.93 18.91
CA GLY A 370 9.24 5.67 18.29
C GLY A 370 10.74 5.43 18.19
N LEU A 371 11.57 6.48 18.22
CA LEU A 371 13.03 6.35 18.14
C LEU A 371 13.73 6.38 19.51
N ARG A 372 13.02 6.75 20.58
CA ARG A 372 13.61 7.11 21.88
C ARG A 372 14.56 6.04 22.43
N SER A 373 14.20 4.77 22.33
CA SER A 373 15.01 3.65 22.82
C SER A 373 16.29 3.41 22.02
N TYR A 374 16.37 3.94 20.80
CA TYR A 374 17.43 3.67 19.84
C TYR A 374 18.31 4.88 19.48
N LEU A 375 17.96 6.09 19.94
CA LEU A 375 18.72 7.32 19.63
C LEU A 375 20.22 7.19 19.91
N ASN A 376 20.59 6.61 21.04
CA ASN A 376 22.00 6.41 21.41
C ASN A 376 22.72 5.42 20.49
N VAL A 377 22.00 4.46 19.91
CA VAL A 377 22.56 3.53 18.92
C VAL A 377 22.72 4.25 17.58
N ILE A 378 21.69 4.99 17.15
CA ILE A 378 21.72 5.74 15.89
C ILE A 378 22.83 6.79 15.89
N ARG A 379 23.01 7.54 16.98
CA ARG A 379 24.09 8.55 17.10
C ARG A 379 25.51 7.97 17.05
N ARG A 380 25.68 6.66 17.31
CA ARG A 380 26.97 5.96 17.27
C ARG A 380 27.23 5.25 15.94
N CYS A 381 26.26 5.25 15.03
CA CYS A 381 26.43 4.62 13.73
C CYS A 381 27.48 5.36 12.90
N ARG A 382 28.07 4.65 11.93
CA ARG A 382 29.09 5.23 11.04
C ARG A 382 28.55 5.67 9.71
N ARG A 383 27.33 5.24 9.37
CA ARG A 383 26.68 5.57 8.10
C ARG A 383 25.16 5.39 8.25
N ILE A 384 24.43 6.31 7.63
CA ILE A 384 22.98 6.22 7.46
C ILE A 384 22.69 5.88 6.00
N VAL A 385 21.90 4.83 5.78
CA VAL A 385 21.51 4.36 4.43
C VAL A 385 20.00 4.51 4.30
N PHE A 386 19.54 5.38 3.41
CA PHE A 386 18.14 5.44 3.01
C PHE A 386 17.85 4.46 1.89
N SER A 387 16.75 3.72 1.99
CA SER A 387 16.24 2.84 0.93
C SER A 387 14.74 3.07 0.74
N ALA A 388 14.34 3.36 -0.51
CA ALA A 388 12.95 3.60 -0.88
C ALA A 388 12.75 3.48 -2.41
N CYS A 389 11.50 3.60 -2.86
CA CYS A 389 11.13 3.63 -4.29
C CYS A 389 10.34 4.90 -4.64
N GLY A 390 10.45 5.35 -5.90
CA GLY A 390 9.65 6.44 -6.47
C GLY A 390 9.69 7.73 -5.66
N THR A 391 8.53 8.33 -5.40
CA THR A 391 8.39 9.58 -4.61
C THR A 391 8.99 9.46 -3.19
N SER A 392 8.98 8.27 -2.57
CA SER A 392 9.60 8.07 -1.24
C SER A 392 11.13 8.10 -1.31
N TYR A 393 11.74 7.70 -2.43
CA TYR A 393 13.17 7.90 -2.68
C TYR A 393 13.50 9.40 -2.83
N HIS A 394 12.64 10.17 -3.49
CA HIS A 394 12.83 11.62 -3.62
C HIS A 394 12.78 12.34 -2.27
N SER A 395 11.94 11.92 -1.31
CA SER A 395 11.92 12.54 0.02
C SER A 395 13.21 12.27 0.82
N CYS A 396 13.81 11.08 0.64
CA CYS A 396 15.14 10.77 1.17
C CYS A 396 16.22 11.66 0.52
N LEU A 397 16.18 11.82 -0.81
CA LEU A 397 17.12 12.68 -1.52
C LEU A 397 17.01 14.14 -1.11
N ALA A 398 15.78 14.62 -0.89
CA ALA A 398 15.51 16.00 -0.48
C ALA A 398 16.09 16.33 0.90
N THR A 399 16.14 15.34 1.79
CA THR A 399 16.62 15.48 3.16
C THR A 399 18.08 15.06 3.36
N ARG A 400 18.71 14.43 2.36
CA ARG A 400 20.11 13.97 2.44
C ARG A 400 21.06 15.05 2.97
N ALA A 401 21.05 16.23 2.37
CA ALA A 401 22.01 17.29 2.70
C ALA A 401 21.85 17.81 4.15
N ILE A 402 20.61 17.89 4.66
CA ILE A 402 20.38 18.34 6.04
C ILE A 402 20.72 17.25 7.06
N PHE A 403 20.60 15.96 6.70
CA PHE A 403 21.14 14.88 7.53
C PHE A 403 22.66 14.95 7.59
N GLU A 404 23.35 15.10 6.45
CA GLU A 404 24.80 15.25 6.40
C GLU A 404 25.26 16.47 7.24
N GLU A 405 24.57 17.60 7.13
CA GLU A 405 24.84 18.83 7.91
C GLU A 405 24.66 18.62 9.42
N LEU A 406 23.53 18.07 9.85
CA LEU A 406 23.18 18.00 11.27
C LEU A 406 23.84 16.84 12.02
N THR A 407 24.01 15.70 11.34
CA THR A 407 24.57 14.49 11.96
C THR A 407 26.07 14.37 11.79
N GLU A 408 26.63 14.94 10.69
CA GLU A 408 27.99 14.69 10.19
C GLU A 408 28.31 13.21 9.95
N ILE A 409 27.27 12.39 9.79
CA ILE A 409 27.37 10.98 9.46
C ILE A 409 27.22 10.85 7.94
N PRO A 410 28.05 10.05 7.25
CA PRO A 410 27.85 9.73 5.85
C PRO A 410 26.43 9.22 5.56
N VAL A 411 25.77 9.84 4.59
CA VAL A 411 24.42 9.48 4.16
C VAL A 411 24.45 8.95 2.72
N SER A 412 23.95 7.73 2.51
CA SER A 412 23.65 7.21 1.18
C SER A 412 22.14 7.12 0.98
N VAL A 413 21.69 7.28 -0.26
CA VAL A 413 20.28 7.17 -0.65
C VAL A 413 20.22 6.24 -1.85
N GLU A 414 19.52 5.13 -1.70
CA GLU A 414 19.51 4.03 -2.66
C GLU A 414 18.07 3.75 -3.13
N LEU A 415 17.91 3.43 -4.41
CA LEU A 415 16.68 2.83 -4.93
C LEU A 415 16.65 1.36 -4.49
N ALA A 416 15.53 0.92 -3.87
CA ALA A 416 15.48 -0.39 -3.21
C ALA A 416 15.72 -1.57 -4.16
N SER A 417 15.27 -1.48 -5.42
CA SER A 417 15.50 -2.50 -6.45
C SER A 417 16.99 -2.64 -6.79
N ASP A 418 17.65 -1.54 -7.20
CA ASP A 418 19.10 -1.54 -7.50
C ASP A 418 19.96 -1.90 -6.29
N PHE A 419 19.52 -1.53 -5.09
CA PHE A 419 20.17 -1.91 -3.83
C PHE A 419 20.27 -3.42 -3.65
N LEU A 420 19.20 -4.15 -3.98
CA LEU A 420 19.10 -5.61 -3.94
C LEU A 420 19.91 -6.26 -5.07
N ASP A 421 19.78 -5.75 -6.29
CA ASP A 421 20.47 -6.27 -7.48
C ASP A 421 21.99 -6.26 -7.31
N ARG A 422 22.53 -5.16 -6.76
CA ARG A 422 23.96 -5.02 -6.49
C ARG A 422 24.43 -5.75 -5.24
N LYS A 423 23.52 -6.33 -4.45
CA LYS A 423 23.80 -6.92 -3.13
C LYS A 423 24.64 -5.96 -2.29
N THR A 424 24.10 -4.76 -2.07
CA THR A 424 24.84 -3.65 -1.48
C THR A 424 25.49 -4.04 -0.14
N PRO A 425 26.77 -3.68 0.11
CA PRO A 425 27.43 -3.97 1.38
C PRO A 425 26.79 -3.20 2.56
N ILE A 426 26.31 -3.96 3.55
CA ILE A 426 25.73 -3.45 4.79
C ILE A 426 26.46 -4.06 5.98
N PHE A 427 26.70 -3.25 7.00
CA PHE A 427 27.45 -3.56 8.20
C PHE A 427 26.60 -3.34 9.45
N ARG A 428 27.04 -3.90 10.58
CA ARG A 428 26.32 -3.85 11.86
C ARG A 428 26.25 -2.45 12.47
N ASP A 429 27.16 -1.55 12.08
CA ASP A 429 27.22 -0.16 12.51
C ASP A 429 26.56 0.81 11.52
N ASP A 430 25.84 0.28 10.52
CA ASP A 430 24.94 1.05 9.68
C ASP A 430 23.56 1.22 10.34
N VAL A 431 22.94 2.37 10.07
CA VAL A 431 21.51 2.60 10.31
C VAL A 431 20.82 2.66 8.96
N CYS A 432 19.89 1.75 8.73
CA CYS A 432 19.14 1.68 7.48
C CYS A 432 17.73 2.25 7.69
N VAL A 433 17.37 3.31 6.97
CA VAL A 433 16.07 3.97 7.06
C VAL A 433 15.23 3.62 5.83
N PHE A 434 14.11 2.96 6.05
CA PHE A 434 13.19 2.50 5.00
C PHE A 434 11.98 3.41 4.95
N VAL A 435 11.81 4.14 3.84
CA VAL A 435 10.74 5.11 3.68
C VAL A 435 9.70 4.57 2.71
N SER A 436 8.46 4.39 3.17
CA SER A 436 7.37 3.88 2.34
C SER A 436 6.03 4.36 2.87
N GLN A 437 5.23 5.03 2.03
CA GLN A 437 3.88 5.46 2.41
C GLN A 437 3.03 4.27 2.88
N SER A 438 2.96 3.20 2.08
CA SER A 438 2.13 2.03 2.37
C SER A 438 2.74 1.08 3.40
N GLY A 439 4.07 1.11 3.55
CA GLY A 439 4.79 0.11 4.35
C GLY A 439 4.77 -1.30 3.76
N GLU A 440 4.28 -1.45 2.52
CA GLU A 440 4.08 -2.73 1.83
C GLU A 440 4.81 -2.81 0.46
N THR A 441 5.70 -1.86 0.17
CA THR A 441 6.47 -1.87 -1.09
C THR A 441 7.45 -3.05 -1.11
N ALA A 442 7.30 -3.95 -2.09
CA ALA A 442 8.02 -5.23 -2.13
C ALA A 442 9.55 -5.07 -2.04
N ASP A 443 10.15 -4.31 -2.97
CA ASP A 443 11.60 -4.05 -2.98
C ASP A 443 12.09 -3.44 -1.66
N THR A 444 11.33 -2.51 -1.08
CA THR A 444 11.70 -1.87 0.19
C THR A 444 11.64 -2.85 1.36
N ILE A 445 10.65 -3.74 1.41
CA ILE A 445 10.57 -4.82 2.42
C ILE A 445 11.76 -5.77 2.26
N LEU A 446 12.06 -6.19 1.02
CA LEU A 446 13.17 -7.09 0.74
C LEU A 446 14.51 -6.45 1.11
N ALA A 447 14.71 -5.17 0.79
CA ALA A 447 15.88 -4.40 1.20
C ALA A 447 16.00 -4.32 2.73
N MET A 448 14.88 -4.16 3.45
CA MET A 448 14.85 -4.17 4.90
C MET A 448 15.25 -5.51 5.49
N ARG A 449 14.65 -6.61 5.01
CA ARG A 449 15.01 -7.97 5.44
C ARG A 449 16.48 -8.28 5.15
N TYR A 450 16.99 -7.87 3.98
CA TYR A 450 18.40 -7.98 3.63
C TYR A 450 19.33 -7.25 4.62
N CYS A 451 18.93 -6.07 5.11
CA CYS A 451 19.68 -5.32 6.12
C CYS A 451 19.56 -5.93 7.53
N LEU A 452 18.39 -6.44 7.89
CA LEU A 452 18.13 -7.15 9.16
C LEU A 452 19.04 -8.38 9.28
N GLU A 453 19.16 -9.19 8.22
CA GLU A 453 20.06 -10.35 8.17
C GLU A 453 21.53 -9.99 8.41
N ARG A 454 21.95 -8.78 8.03
CA ARG A 454 23.32 -8.25 8.22
C ARG A 454 23.51 -7.57 9.57
N GLY A 455 22.46 -7.51 10.39
CA GLY A 455 22.48 -6.97 11.74
C GLY A 455 22.58 -5.44 11.80
N ALA A 456 22.18 -4.74 10.75
CA ALA A 456 22.06 -3.28 10.75
C ALA A 456 20.81 -2.84 11.53
N LEU A 457 20.86 -1.65 12.14
CA LEU A 457 19.70 -1.08 12.79
C LEU A 457 18.71 -0.54 11.75
N CYS A 458 17.62 -1.25 11.54
CA CYS A 458 16.56 -0.87 10.61
C CYS A 458 15.49 0.05 11.25
N VAL A 459 15.21 1.19 10.61
CA VAL A 459 14.22 2.19 11.01
C VAL A 459 13.15 2.33 9.93
N GLY A 460 11.87 2.15 10.27
CA GLY A 460 10.74 2.33 9.34
C GLY A 460 10.11 3.73 9.41
N VAL A 461 9.97 4.41 8.27
CA VAL A 461 9.21 5.67 8.15
C VAL A 461 8.00 5.43 7.25
N VAL A 462 6.82 5.30 7.86
CA VAL A 462 5.60 4.83 7.17
C VAL A 462 4.38 5.68 7.45
N ASN A 463 3.33 5.54 6.64
CA ASN A 463 2.02 6.17 6.87
C ASN A 463 0.90 5.16 7.20
N THR A 464 1.20 3.86 7.19
CA THR A 464 0.23 2.80 7.48
C THR A 464 0.65 2.05 8.74
N VAL A 465 -0.14 2.19 9.80
CA VAL A 465 0.02 1.45 11.06
C VAL A 465 -0.16 -0.05 10.80
N GLY A 466 0.66 -0.88 11.44
CA GLY A 466 0.59 -2.34 11.31
C GLY A 466 1.10 -2.90 9.97
N SER A 467 1.62 -2.04 9.08
CA SER A 467 2.28 -2.48 7.85
C SER A 467 3.51 -3.34 8.12
N THR A 468 3.93 -4.14 7.14
CA THR A 468 5.09 -5.03 7.22
C THR A 468 6.36 -4.29 7.63
N ILE A 469 6.68 -3.15 7.00
CA ILE A 469 7.84 -2.31 7.39
C ILE A 469 7.72 -1.81 8.84
N SER A 470 6.52 -1.41 9.29
CA SER A 470 6.32 -0.92 10.66
C SER A 470 6.51 -2.00 11.73
N ARG A 471 6.19 -3.26 11.40
CA ARG A 471 6.25 -4.40 12.33
C ARG A 471 7.63 -5.03 12.40
N GLU A 472 8.30 -5.18 11.26
CA GLU A 472 9.60 -5.87 11.17
C GLU A 472 10.80 -4.95 11.45
N SER A 473 10.64 -3.62 11.34
CA SER A 473 11.71 -2.68 11.73
C SER A 473 11.89 -2.61 13.25
N HIS A 474 13.10 -2.29 13.72
CA HIS A 474 13.39 -2.21 15.16
C HIS A 474 12.71 -1.01 15.84
N CYS A 475 12.56 0.08 15.09
CA CYS A 475 11.89 1.30 15.49
C CYS A 475 11.40 2.06 14.26
N GLY A 476 10.57 3.08 14.47
CA GLY A 476 10.04 3.82 13.34
C GLY A 476 9.31 5.11 13.68
N ILE A 477 8.87 5.79 12.62
CA ILE A 477 8.10 7.01 12.64
C ILE A 477 6.85 6.79 11.78
N HIS A 478 5.67 6.88 12.39
CA HIS A 478 4.42 7.02 11.65
C HIS A 478 4.27 8.48 11.20
N ILE A 479 4.30 8.78 9.91
CA ILE A 479 4.29 10.18 9.45
C ILE A 479 2.97 10.88 9.79
N ASN A 480 1.85 10.16 9.89
CA ASN A 480 0.56 10.71 10.29
C ASN A 480 -0.02 11.76 9.31
N ALA A 481 0.09 11.48 8.01
CA ALA A 481 -0.49 12.33 6.96
C ALA A 481 -2.00 12.06 6.74
N GLY A 482 -2.56 11.07 7.44
CA GLY A 482 -3.87 10.48 7.15
C GLY A 482 -3.83 9.56 5.92
N PRO A 483 -4.92 8.85 5.62
CA PRO A 483 -5.03 8.04 4.41
C PRO A 483 -4.76 8.85 3.14
N GLU A 484 -4.01 8.26 2.22
CA GLU A 484 -3.77 8.83 0.89
C GLU A 484 -4.36 7.84 -0.11
N ILE A 485 -5.33 8.28 -0.90
CA ILE A 485 -6.11 7.48 -1.86
C ILE A 485 -5.63 7.73 -3.29
N GLY A 486 -5.23 8.97 -3.63
CA GLY A 486 -4.71 9.30 -4.97
C GLY A 486 -3.50 8.44 -5.32
N VAL A 487 -3.41 7.94 -6.56
CA VAL A 487 -2.30 7.05 -6.97
C VAL A 487 -0.95 7.78 -6.89
N ALA A 488 -0.88 9.03 -7.36
CA ALA A 488 0.30 9.85 -7.25
C ALA A 488 0.44 10.42 -5.83
N SER A 489 1.55 10.10 -5.15
CA SER A 489 1.79 10.60 -3.79
C SER A 489 2.00 12.11 -3.74
N THR A 490 1.41 12.77 -2.73
CA THR A 490 1.46 14.23 -2.54
C THR A 490 1.73 14.58 -1.08
N LYS A 491 0.72 14.50 -0.21
CA LYS A 491 0.85 14.81 1.23
C LYS A 491 1.77 13.83 1.96
N ALA A 492 1.90 12.59 1.49
CA ALA A 492 2.87 11.67 2.06
C ALA A 492 4.32 12.10 1.76
N TYR A 493 4.63 12.65 0.58
CA TYR A 493 5.97 13.18 0.28
C TYR A 493 6.37 14.31 1.24
N THR A 494 5.51 15.31 1.42
CA THR A 494 5.79 16.45 2.29
C THR A 494 5.82 16.05 3.77
N SER A 495 4.97 15.12 4.19
CA SER A 495 4.99 14.57 5.55
C SER A 495 6.23 13.70 5.82
N GLN A 496 6.68 12.90 4.84
CA GLN A 496 7.96 12.18 4.92
C GLN A 496 9.14 13.14 5.05
N TYR A 497 9.17 14.21 4.24
CA TYR A 497 10.20 15.25 4.31
C TYR A 497 10.30 15.81 5.74
N ILE A 498 9.18 16.19 6.35
CA ILE A 498 9.15 16.75 7.70
C ILE A 498 9.54 15.72 8.76
N ALA A 499 9.04 14.49 8.66
CA ALA A 499 9.40 13.40 9.58
C ALA A 499 10.91 13.15 9.59
N LEU A 500 11.53 13.14 8.41
CA LEU A 500 12.97 12.99 8.22
C LEU A 500 13.75 14.20 8.78
N ILE A 501 13.29 15.43 8.56
CA ILE A 501 13.90 16.62 9.19
C ILE A 501 13.84 16.55 10.72
N MET A 502 12.68 16.20 11.28
CA MET A 502 12.52 16.04 12.73
C MET A 502 13.51 15.00 13.28
N MET A 503 13.74 13.90 12.54
CA MET A 503 14.73 12.89 12.89
C MET A 503 16.15 13.48 12.88
N ALA A 504 16.55 14.22 11.85
CA ALA A 504 17.87 14.86 11.80
C ALA A 504 18.10 15.88 12.93
N ILE A 505 17.08 16.67 13.27
CA ILE A 505 17.12 17.62 14.40
C ILE A 505 17.30 16.88 15.72
N GLN A 506 16.53 15.79 15.94
CA GLN A 506 16.63 15.02 17.17
C GLN A 506 17.99 14.29 17.30
N LEU A 507 18.56 13.82 16.19
CA LEU A 507 19.88 13.18 16.21
C LEU A 507 21.00 14.17 16.56
N SER A 508 20.84 15.45 16.21
CA SER A 508 21.85 16.49 16.44
C SER A 508 21.69 17.26 17.76
N GLU A 509 20.72 16.90 18.61
CA GLU A 509 20.38 17.62 19.86
C GLU A 509 21.57 17.82 20.81
N ASP A 510 22.50 16.86 20.90
CA ASP A 510 23.67 16.92 21.80
C ASP A 510 24.75 17.92 21.35
N ARG A 511 24.64 18.46 20.13
CA ARG A 511 25.62 19.39 19.54
C ARG A 511 25.24 20.84 19.83
N ILE A 512 25.97 21.50 20.71
CA ILE A 512 25.72 22.89 21.11
C ILE A 512 25.88 23.85 19.91
N SER A 513 26.87 23.64 19.06
CA SER A 513 27.16 24.50 17.89
C SER A 513 26.01 24.58 16.89
N LEU A 514 25.16 23.55 16.81
CA LEU A 514 24.04 23.49 15.88
C LEU A 514 22.71 23.95 16.48
N THR A 515 22.73 24.45 17.73
CA THR A 515 21.50 24.86 18.44
C THR A 515 20.75 25.96 17.71
N GLU A 516 21.46 26.98 17.24
CA GLU A 516 20.84 28.08 16.49
C GLU A 516 20.20 27.59 15.19
N ARG A 517 20.93 26.75 14.44
CA ARG A 517 20.42 26.14 13.20
C ARG A 517 19.18 25.30 13.44
N ARG A 518 19.15 24.45 14.47
CA ARG A 518 17.96 23.68 14.86
C ARG A 518 16.78 24.59 15.21
N ASN A 519 17.03 25.64 16.00
CA ASN A 519 15.99 26.60 16.40
C ASN A 519 15.39 27.32 15.19
N GLN A 520 16.22 27.78 14.24
CA GLN A 520 15.74 28.39 13.00
C GLN A 520 14.86 27.44 12.19
N ILE A 521 15.23 26.15 12.10
CA ILE A 521 14.42 25.15 11.39
C ILE A 521 13.10 24.89 12.12
N ILE A 522 13.11 24.80 13.45
CA ILE A 522 11.89 24.59 14.27
C ILE A 522 10.94 25.78 14.16
N ASP A 523 11.46 27.00 14.21
CA ASP A 523 10.67 28.22 14.03
C ASP A 523 10.06 28.26 12.61
N ALA A 524 10.82 27.88 11.59
CA ALA A 524 10.31 27.78 10.22
C ALA A 524 9.26 26.67 10.04
N LEU A 525 9.39 25.54 10.73
CA LEU A 525 8.37 24.47 10.75
C LEU A 525 7.02 24.97 11.32
N HIS A 526 7.06 25.89 12.29
CA HIS A 526 5.85 26.51 12.84
C HIS A 526 5.12 27.38 11.80
N GLU A 527 5.86 28.11 10.97
CA GLU A 527 5.31 28.99 9.93
C GLU A 527 4.87 28.25 8.66
N LEU A 528 5.44 27.07 8.42
CA LEU A 528 5.29 26.30 7.19
C LEU A 528 3.83 26.05 6.75
N PRO A 529 2.87 25.66 7.63
CA PRO A 529 1.49 25.45 7.23
C PRO A 529 0.85 26.70 6.62
N GLY A 530 1.12 27.88 7.19
CA GLY A 530 0.63 29.16 6.68
C GLY A 530 1.28 29.54 5.34
N GLN A 531 2.56 29.19 5.14
CA GLN A 531 3.25 29.38 3.86
C GLN A 531 2.68 28.46 2.78
N ILE A 532 2.36 27.20 3.10
CA ILE A 532 1.70 26.28 2.18
C ILE A 532 0.35 26.83 1.73
N GLN A 533 -0.46 27.36 2.67
CA GLN A 533 -1.75 27.98 2.32
C GLN A 533 -1.59 29.15 1.34
N LYS A 534 -0.55 29.98 1.49
CA LYS A 534 -0.24 31.06 0.54
C LYS A 534 0.08 30.52 -0.84
N VAL A 535 0.87 29.44 -0.94
CA VAL A 535 1.16 28.79 -2.24
C VAL A 535 -0.11 28.24 -2.87
N LEU A 536 -0.95 27.54 -2.11
CA LEU A 536 -2.23 27.01 -2.60
C LEU A 536 -3.19 28.11 -3.09
N ALA A 537 -3.12 29.32 -2.52
CA ALA A 537 -3.93 30.46 -3.00
C ALA A 537 -3.57 30.90 -4.43
N THR A 538 -2.40 30.54 -4.94
CA THR A 538 -1.94 30.84 -6.31
C THR A 538 -2.44 29.84 -7.37
N ASP A 539 -3.27 28.86 -6.98
CA ASP A 539 -3.74 27.78 -7.86
C ASP A 539 -4.36 28.27 -9.18
N HIS A 540 -5.18 29.32 -9.13
CA HIS A 540 -5.80 29.92 -10.32
C HIS A 540 -4.77 30.43 -11.34
N LEU A 541 -3.63 30.95 -10.89
CA LEU A 541 -2.53 31.37 -11.76
C LEU A 541 -1.87 30.13 -12.40
N LEU A 542 -1.64 29.07 -11.62
CA LEU A 542 -1.05 27.83 -12.12
C LEU A 542 -1.95 27.14 -13.15
N GLN A 543 -3.27 27.19 -12.98
CA GLN A 543 -4.22 26.72 -13.98
C GLN A 543 -4.09 27.50 -15.30
N GLN A 544 -3.99 28.83 -15.24
CA GLN A 544 -3.76 29.67 -16.42
C GLN A 544 -2.40 29.38 -17.07
N PHE A 545 -1.35 29.18 -16.27
CA PHE A 545 -0.02 28.82 -16.77
C PHE A 545 -0.02 27.48 -17.50
N ALA A 546 -0.65 26.45 -16.91
CA ALA A 546 -0.80 25.13 -17.54
C ALA A 546 -1.49 25.26 -18.90
N LYS A 547 -2.60 26.01 -18.97
CA LYS A 547 -3.37 26.22 -20.20
C LYS A 547 -2.62 27.00 -21.28
N ASN A 548 -1.97 28.10 -20.90
CA ASN A 548 -1.42 29.06 -21.87
C ASN A 548 0.01 28.71 -22.32
N THR A 549 0.79 28.03 -21.48
CA THR A 549 2.21 27.78 -21.75
C THR A 549 2.54 26.31 -21.99
N LEU A 550 1.91 25.38 -21.27
CA LEU A 550 2.35 23.98 -21.24
C LEU A 550 1.40 23.00 -21.95
N ALA A 551 0.13 23.34 -22.16
CA ALA A 551 -0.89 22.41 -22.67
C ALA A 551 -0.51 21.68 -23.97
N ASN A 552 0.17 22.35 -24.91
CA ASN A 552 0.54 21.77 -26.21
C ASN A 552 1.95 21.16 -26.23
N SER A 553 2.64 21.15 -25.10
CA SER A 553 4.03 20.69 -25.00
C SER A 553 4.09 19.17 -24.87
N ARG A 554 5.02 18.53 -25.60
CA ARG A 554 5.27 17.09 -25.47
C ARG A 554 6.31 16.77 -24.41
N SER A 555 7.21 17.70 -24.15
CA SER A 555 8.31 17.53 -23.22
C SER A 555 8.47 18.76 -22.33
N LEU A 556 9.05 18.55 -21.15
CA LEU A 556 9.29 19.58 -20.16
C LEU A 556 10.56 19.26 -19.39
N LEU A 557 11.50 20.20 -19.34
CA LEU A 557 12.70 20.07 -18.51
C LEU A 557 12.53 20.86 -17.21
N ILE A 558 12.84 20.25 -16.08
CA ILE A 558 12.78 20.89 -14.76
C ILE A 558 14.18 20.91 -14.17
N MET A 559 14.68 22.10 -13.82
CA MET A 559 16.07 22.31 -13.43
C MET A 559 16.17 22.92 -12.03
N GLY A 560 17.11 22.42 -11.25
CA GLY A 560 17.36 22.89 -9.89
C GLY A 560 18.67 22.35 -9.35
N ARG A 561 19.08 22.82 -8.17
CA ARG A 561 20.36 22.46 -7.55
C ARG A 561 20.24 22.40 -6.03
N GLY A 562 21.13 21.64 -5.39
CA GLY A 562 21.14 21.49 -3.92
C GLY A 562 19.83 20.89 -3.42
N PHE A 563 19.22 21.52 -2.42
CA PHE A 563 17.92 21.11 -1.86
C PHE A 563 16.79 21.03 -2.91
N GLN A 564 16.93 21.73 -4.03
CA GLN A 564 15.92 21.76 -5.09
C GLN A 564 16.05 20.62 -6.11
N TYR A 565 17.13 19.84 -6.07
CA TYR A 565 17.30 18.74 -7.03
C TYR A 565 16.22 17.67 -6.88
N ALA A 566 15.90 17.28 -5.64
CA ALA A 566 14.81 16.36 -5.38
C ALA A 566 13.45 16.92 -5.83
N THR A 567 13.21 18.22 -5.65
CA THR A 567 12.00 18.89 -6.14
C THR A 567 11.87 18.80 -7.67
N CYS A 568 12.98 18.89 -8.41
CA CYS A 568 12.95 18.72 -9.86
C CYS A 568 12.59 17.29 -10.28
N LEU A 569 13.21 16.29 -9.63
CA LEU A 569 12.92 14.89 -9.92
C LEU A 569 11.47 14.53 -9.56
N GLU A 570 10.99 14.98 -8.41
CA GLU A 570 9.62 14.73 -7.95
C GLU A 570 8.59 15.43 -8.84
N GLY A 571 8.79 16.71 -9.18
CA GLY A 571 7.91 17.41 -10.11
C GLY A 571 7.88 16.75 -11.49
N ALA A 572 9.04 16.30 -11.97
CA ALA A 572 9.14 15.57 -13.24
C ALA A 572 8.46 14.19 -13.17
N LEU A 573 8.48 13.53 -12.01
CA LEU A 573 7.75 12.28 -11.81
C LEU A 573 6.23 12.52 -11.80
N LYS A 574 5.73 13.50 -11.04
CA LYS A 574 4.29 13.81 -11.00
C LYS A 574 3.72 14.14 -12.37
N ILE A 575 4.38 15.02 -13.12
CA ILE A 575 3.94 15.40 -14.46
C ILE A 575 3.93 14.18 -15.39
N LYS A 576 4.94 13.31 -15.30
CA LYS A 576 5.02 12.07 -16.09
C LYS A 576 3.89 11.09 -15.75
N GLU A 577 3.63 10.88 -14.46
CA GLU A 577 2.66 9.91 -13.97
C GLU A 577 1.22 10.23 -14.39
N ILE A 578 0.81 11.49 -14.29
CA ILE A 578 -0.62 11.84 -14.44
C ILE A 578 -0.96 12.59 -15.73
N SER A 579 -0.01 13.37 -16.28
CA SER A 579 -0.25 14.13 -17.52
C SER A 579 0.30 13.42 -18.76
N TYR A 580 1.11 12.37 -18.57
CA TYR A 580 1.82 11.63 -19.62
C TYR A 580 2.72 12.47 -20.53
N MET A 581 2.99 13.72 -20.15
CA MET A 581 4.00 14.55 -20.77
C MET A 581 5.38 14.02 -20.41
N HIS A 582 6.31 14.03 -21.37
CA HIS A 582 7.68 13.61 -21.11
C HIS A 582 8.40 14.69 -20.28
N SER A 583 8.37 14.55 -18.96
CA SER A 583 9.07 15.44 -18.04
C SER A 583 10.33 14.82 -17.46
N GLU A 584 11.41 15.60 -17.43
CA GLU A 584 12.72 15.19 -16.94
C GLU A 584 13.29 16.22 -15.95
N GLY A 585 13.75 15.74 -14.79
CA GLY A 585 14.40 16.55 -13.77
C GLY A 585 15.92 16.52 -13.96
N ILE A 586 16.52 17.68 -14.22
CA ILE A 586 17.95 17.82 -14.52
C ILE A 586 18.64 18.62 -13.41
N LEU A 587 19.77 18.12 -12.93
CA LEU A 587 20.63 18.88 -12.03
C LEU A 587 21.21 20.08 -12.81
N ALA A 588 20.92 21.31 -12.39
CA ALA A 588 21.31 22.52 -13.12
C ALA A 588 22.83 22.65 -13.34
N GLY A 589 23.64 22.00 -12.49
CA GLY A 589 25.09 21.90 -12.67
C GLY A 589 25.53 21.09 -13.89
N GLU A 590 24.72 20.13 -14.33
CA GLU A 590 25.05 19.19 -15.39
C GLU A 590 24.69 19.69 -16.79
N LEU A 591 24.03 20.85 -16.93
CA LEU A 591 23.55 21.35 -18.21
C LEU A 591 24.62 21.36 -19.30
N LYS A 592 25.81 21.88 -18.98
CA LYS A 592 26.94 21.97 -19.92
C LYS A 592 27.54 20.63 -20.32
N HIS A 593 27.21 19.56 -19.60
CA HIS A 593 27.73 18.22 -19.83
C HIS A 593 26.86 17.39 -20.79
N GLY A 594 25.93 18.03 -21.50
CA GLY A 594 25.12 17.40 -22.54
C GLY A 594 23.70 17.96 -22.64
N PRO A 595 22.91 17.99 -21.53
CA PRO A 595 21.49 18.30 -21.58
C PRO A 595 21.14 19.69 -22.14
N LEU A 596 22.06 20.66 -22.08
CA LEU A 596 21.88 21.99 -22.69
C LEU A 596 21.63 21.94 -24.20
N ALA A 597 22.03 20.85 -24.88
CA ALA A 597 21.77 20.65 -26.31
C ALA A 597 20.28 20.49 -26.65
N LEU A 598 19.44 20.15 -25.67
CA LEU A 598 17.99 20.05 -25.83
C LEU A 598 17.27 21.40 -25.79
N ILE A 599 17.97 22.47 -25.39
CA ILE A 599 17.37 23.79 -25.18
C ILE A 599 17.32 24.57 -26.48
N ASP A 600 16.09 24.94 -26.86
CA ASP A 600 15.79 25.88 -27.93
C ASP A 600 14.59 26.78 -27.53
N GLU A 601 14.07 27.53 -28.50
CA GLU A 601 12.92 28.42 -28.32
C GLU A 601 11.57 27.72 -28.10
N ASN A 602 11.50 26.40 -28.37
CA ASN A 602 10.27 25.60 -28.26
C ASN A 602 10.27 24.67 -27.04
N MET A 603 11.44 24.30 -26.51
CA MET A 603 11.57 23.43 -25.34
C MET A 603 11.14 24.18 -24.06
N PRO A 604 10.03 23.75 -23.41
CA PRO A 604 9.62 24.34 -22.14
C PRO A 604 10.59 23.94 -21.03
N VAL A 605 10.97 24.93 -20.23
CA VAL A 605 11.87 24.74 -19.09
C VAL A 605 11.26 25.37 -17.85
N ILE A 606 11.28 24.67 -16.72
CA ILE A 606 11.05 25.24 -15.40
C ILE A 606 12.39 25.26 -14.65
N ILE A 607 12.79 26.41 -14.12
CA ILE A 607 13.99 26.57 -13.29
C ILE A 607 13.55 26.93 -11.87
N ILE A 608 14.00 26.15 -10.89
CA ILE A 608 13.79 26.43 -9.47
C ILE A 608 14.98 27.26 -8.97
N MET A 609 14.74 28.56 -8.76
CA MET A 609 15.74 29.56 -8.37
C MET A 609 15.27 30.34 -7.14
N THR A 610 15.17 29.64 -6.00
CA THR A 610 14.89 30.24 -4.70
C THR A 610 16.17 30.69 -3.99
N ARG A 611 16.04 31.61 -3.03
CA ARG A 611 17.11 32.23 -2.25
C ARG A 611 17.76 31.24 -1.29
N ASP A 612 18.89 30.71 -1.71
CA ASP A 612 19.81 29.92 -0.89
C ASP A 612 21.28 30.26 -1.23
N SER A 613 22.22 29.52 -0.64
CA SER A 613 23.66 29.67 -0.90
C SER A 613 24.07 29.35 -2.35
N LEU A 614 23.22 28.66 -3.12
CA LEU A 614 23.47 28.24 -4.50
C LEU A 614 22.79 29.15 -5.52
N TYR A 615 22.04 30.17 -5.09
CA TYR A 615 21.36 31.13 -5.96
C TYR A 615 22.24 31.67 -7.10
N PRO A 616 23.49 32.15 -6.89
CA PRO A 616 24.32 32.65 -7.98
C PRO A 616 24.67 31.57 -9.02
N LYS A 617 24.78 30.31 -8.59
CA LYS A 617 25.07 29.17 -9.49
C LYS A 617 23.85 28.81 -10.33
N VAL A 618 22.64 28.92 -9.77
CA VAL A 618 21.39 28.70 -10.52
C VAL A 618 21.12 29.87 -11.47
N GLN A 619 21.43 31.10 -11.08
CA GLN A 619 21.37 32.27 -11.98
C GLN A 619 22.28 32.08 -13.19
N SER A 620 23.48 31.52 -13.00
CA SER A 620 24.35 31.16 -14.14
C SER A 620 23.72 30.11 -15.07
N ALA A 621 22.98 29.15 -14.53
CA ALA A 621 22.24 28.17 -15.33
C ALA A 621 21.08 28.84 -16.11
N LEU A 622 20.34 29.76 -15.48
CA LEU A 622 19.33 30.58 -16.14
C LEU A 622 19.93 31.34 -17.33
N SER A 623 21.06 32.02 -17.15
CA SER A 623 21.75 32.72 -18.24
C SER A 623 22.18 31.78 -19.38
N GLN A 624 22.55 30.54 -19.07
CA GLN A 624 22.92 29.55 -20.08
C GLN A 624 21.73 29.10 -20.92
N VAL A 625 20.56 28.92 -20.29
CA VAL A 625 19.30 28.57 -20.96
C VAL A 625 18.83 29.72 -21.85
N THR A 626 18.81 30.95 -21.32
CA THR A 626 18.35 32.13 -22.08
C THR A 626 19.31 32.47 -23.22
N ALA A 627 20.62 32.26 -23.06
CA ALA A 627 21.60 32.39 -24.14
C ALA A 627 21.43 31.36 -25.28
N ARG A 628 20.54 30.37 -25.12
CA ARG A 628 20.13 29.41 -26.16
C ARG A 628 18.68 29.64 -26.61
N LYS A 629 18.14 30.83 -26.34
CA LYS A 629 16.76 31.24 -26.63
C LYS A 629 15.69 30.47 -25.86
N GLY A 630 16.06 29.67 -24.87
CA GLY A 630 15.09 29.05 -23.97
C GLY A 630 14.30 30.13 -23.23
N GLN A 631 13.00 29.89 -23.07
CA GLN A 631 12.09 30.78 -22.35
C GLN A 631 11.62 30.11 -21.03
N PRO A 632 12.49 30.07 -20.01
CA PRO A 632 12.18 29.33 -18.80
C PRO A 632 11.10 30.01 -17.97
N ILE A 633 10.30 29.19 -17.30
CA ILE A 633 9.44 29.58 -16.18
C ILE A 633 10.28 29.46 -14.91
N ILE A 634 10.30 30.51 -14.09
CA ILE A 634 11.15 30.56 -12.90
C ILE A 634 10.30 30.41 -11.65
N ILE A 635 10.55 29.38 -10.84
CA ILE A 635 10.02 29.30 -9.47
C ILE A 635 11.00 30.05 -8.56
N CYS A 636 10.55 31.14 -7.96
CA CYS A 636 11.38 32.06 -7.18
C CYS A 636 10.64 32.64 -5.98
N ASN A 637 11.38 33.25 -5.06
CA ASN A 637 10.75 33.81 -3.87
C ASN A 637 9.96 35.10 -4.14
N ASP A 638 8.96 35.36 -3.31
CA ASP A 638 8.14 36.58 -3.34
C ASP A 638 8.99 37.86 -3.18
N ASP A 639 10.09 37.79 -2.41
CA ASP A 639 11.02 38.89 -2.13
C ASP A 639 12.12 39.05 -3.18
N ASP A 640 12.10 38.28 -4.27
CA ASP A 640 13.18 38.31 -5.26
C ASP A 640 13.00 39.37 -6.36
N GLU A 641 13.66 40.52 -6.18
CA GLU A 641 13.65 41.65 -7.11
C GLU A 641 14.61 41.52 -8.30
N TYR A 642 15.49 40.51 -8.35
CA TYR A 642 16.56 40.42 -9.36
C TYR A 642 16.13 39.71 -10.64
N ILE A 643 14.88 39.23 -10.68
CA ILE A 643 14.31 38.57 -11.86
C ILE A 643 13.65 39.63 -12.73
N GLU A 644 14.04 39.66 -14.00
CA GLU A 644 13.50 40.61 -14.97
C GLU A 644 11.97 40.49 -15.10
N SER A 645 11.28 41.62 -15.21
CA SER A 645 9.81 41.68 -15.24
C SER A 645 9.17 41.06 -16.50
N ASN A 646 9.97 40.80 -17.53
CA ASN A 646 9.56 40.13 -18.77
C ASN A 646 9.55 38.59 -18.64
N MET A 647 10.15 38.00 -17.60
CA MET A 647 10.23 36.56 -17.42
C MET A 647 8.97 36.00 -16.75
N LYS A 648 8.59 34.78 -17.13
CA LYS A 648 7.45 34.08 -16.51
C LYS A 648 7.89 33.56 -15.14
N THR A 649 7.22 33.99 -14.07
CA THR A 649 7.56 33.59 -12.69
C THR A 649 6.40 32.94 -11.96
N ILE A 650 6.72 31.94 -11.14
CA ILE A 650 5.86 31.40 -10.09
C ILE A 650 6.49 31.81 -8.76
N ARG A 651 5.80 32.68 -8.03
CA ARG A 651 6.29 33.29 -6.79
C ARG A 651 5.83 32.46 -5.60
N VAL A 652 6.77 32.11 -4.72
CA VAL A 652 6.54 31.33 -3.51
C VAL A 652 7.12 32.02 -2.27
N PRO A 653 6.54 31.82 -1.07
CA PRO A 653 7.10 32.38 0.15
C PRO A 653 8.53 31.89 0.40
N ARG A 654 9.33 32.76 1.03
CA ARG A 654 10.68 32.41 1.49
C ARG A 654 10.61 31.71 2.84
N THR A 655 11.37 30.63 2.97
CA THR A 655 11.57 29.90 4.23
C THR A 655 13.04 29.50 4.39
N ILE A 656 13.36 28.73 5.44
CA ILE A 656 14.71 28.18 5.62
C ILE A 656 15.04 27.22 4.47
N ASP A 657 16.29 27.26 4.00
CA ASP A 657 16.78 26.55 2.82
C ASP A 657 16.40 25.07 2.75
N CYS A 658 16.55 24.33 3.86
CA CYS A 658 16.21 22.90 3.93
C CYS A 658 14.70 22.60 3.95
N LEU A 659 13.82 23.61 4.11
CA LEU A 659 12.36 23.45 4.01
C LEU A 659 11.80 24.01 2.71
N GLN A 660 12.56 24.84 1.97
CA GLN A 660 12.08 25.51 0.77
C GLN A 660 11.61 24.52 -0.31
N GLY A 661 12.19 23.32 -0.37
CA GLY A 661 11.77 22.25 -1.27
C GLY A 661 10.30 21.81 -1.08
N ILE A 662 9.75 21.93 0.13
CA ILE A 662 8.35 21.62 0.45
C ILE A 662 7.42 22.65 -0.19
N LEU A 663 7.78 23.94 -0.19
CA LEU A 663 6.98 24.98 -0.85
C LEU A 663 7.10 24.89 -2.37
N ASN A 664 8.28 24.57 -2.88
CA ASN A 664 8.57 24.56 -4.32
C ASN A 664 7.93 23.36 -5.05
N ILE A 665 7.62 22.27 -4.35
CA ILE A 665 6.99 21.10 -4.98
C ILE A 665 5.49 21.29 -5.23
N ILE A 666 4.81 22.10 -4.40
CA ILE A 666 3.36 22.27 -4.46
C ILE A 666 2.90 22.89 -5.79
N PRO A 667 3.56 23.92 -6.33
CA PRO A 667 3.24 24.41 -7.67
C PRO A 667 3.38 23.35 -8.75
N LEU A 668 4.36 22.45 -8.64
CA LEU A 668 4.56 21.36 -9.60
C LEU A 668 3.49 20.28 -9.47
N GLN A 669 3.04 19.97 -8.25
CA GLN A 669 1.88 19.10 -8.01
C GLN A 669 0.61 19.69 -8.64
N LEU A 670 0.32 20.96 -8.40
CA LEU A 670 -0.85 21.65 -8.98
C LEU A 670 -0.75 21.75 -10.50
N LEU A 671 0.43 22.09 -11.05
CA LEU A 671 0.65 22.10 -12.50
C LEU A 671 0.40 20.73 -13.12
N SER A 672 0.89 19.67 -12.48
CA SER A 672 0.65 18.29 -12.95
C SER A 672 -0.84 17.96 -12.96
N TYR A 673 -1.58 18.34 -11.92
CA TYR A 673 -3.03 18.16 -11.82
C TYR A 673 -3.74 18.91 -12.95
N HIS A 674 -3.48 20.20 -13.12
CA HIS A 674 -4.13 21.02 -14.15
C HIS A 674 -3.82 20.53 -15.56
N LEU A 675 -2.58 20.09 -15.83
CA LEU A 675 -2.20 19.52 -17.12
C LEU A 675 -2.97 18.22 -17.43
N ALA A 676 -3.15 17.34 -16.44
CA ALA A 676 -3.94 16.13 -16.62
C ALA A 676 -5.42 16.45 -16.90
N ILE A 677 -6.02 17.38 -16.14
CA ILE A 677 -7.41 17.81 -16.34
C ILE A 677 -7.60 18.44 -17.73
N LEU A 678 -6.67 19.30 -18.17
CA LEU A 678 -6.73 19.92 -19.50
C LEU A 678 -6.67 18.90 -20.63
N ASN A 679 -5.94 17.80 -20.43
CA ASN A 679 -5.84 16.70 -21.39
C ASN A 679 -6.97 15.65 -21.25
N GLY A 680 -7.92 15.86 -20.33
CA GLY A 680 -9.04 14.95 -20.10
C GLY A 680 -8.63 13.62 -19.45
N PHE A 681 -7.51 13.58 -18.73
CA PHE A 681 -7.06 12.40 -18.01
C PHE A 681 -7.62 12.35 -16.59
N ASP A 682 -7.80 11.12 -16.09
CA ASP A 682 -8.22 10.87 -14.72
C ASP A 682 -6.99 10.88 -13.80
N VAL A 683 -6.89 11.90 -12.94
CA VAL A 683 -5.75 12.09 -12.03
C VAL A 683 -5.71 11.08 -10.88
N ASP A 684 -6.87 10.52 -10.49
CA ASP A 684 -6.94 9.53 -9.42
C ASP A 684 -6.58 8.14 -9.94
N PHE A 685 -6.68 7.92 -11.27
CA PHE A 685 -6.46 6.62 -11.93
C PHE A 685 -5.54 6.75 -13.16
N PRO A 686 -4.25 7.08 -12.97
CA PRO A 686 -3.27 7.17 -14.07
C PRO A 686 -3.02 5.78 -14.67
N ARG A 687 -3.11 5.67 -15.99
CA ARG A 687 -3.02 4.41 -16.74
C ARG A 687 -1.76 3.61 -16.38
N ASN A 688 -1.89 2.28 -16.41
CA ASN A 688 -0.82 1.29 -16.17
C ASN A 688 -0.24 1.28 -14.75
N LEU A 689 -0.73 2.11 -13.83
CA LEU A 689 -0.21 2.24 -12.47
C LEU A 689 -1.29 1.95 -11.43
N ALA A 690 -0.86 1.40 -10.31
CA ALA A 690 -1.62 1.30 -9.08
C ALA A 690 -0.87 1.99 -7.94
N LYS A 691 -1.57 2.39 -6.88
CA LYS A 691 -0.97 3.19 -5.80
C LYS A 691 0.24 2.54 -5.11
N SER A 692 0.23 1.21 -4.93
CA SER A 692 1.31 0.49 -4.25
C SER A 692 1.74 -0.75 -5.03
N VAL A 693 3.04 -0.85 -5.28
CA VAL A 693 3.71 -2.01 -5.89
C VAL A 693 4.10 -2.98 -4.79
N THR A 694 3.39 -4.09 -4.68
CA THR A 694 3.50 -5.03 -3.54
C THR A 694 3.80 -6.46 -3.96
N VAL A 695 4.07 -6.63 -5.25
CA VAL A 695 4.47 -7.87 -5.91
C VAL A 695 5.48 -7.48 -6.97
N GLU A 696 6.44 -8.37 -7.24
CA GLU A 696 7.43 -8.23 -8.31
C GLU A 696 6.83 -8.44 -9.71
#